data_AF-A0A959GYM2-F1
#
_entry.id   AF-A0A959GYM2-F1
#
_cell.length_a   1.000
_cell.length_b   1.000
_cell.length_c   1.000
_cell.angle_alpha   90.00
_cell.angle_beta   90.00
_cell.angle_gamma   90.00
#
_symmetry.space_group_name_H-M   'P 1'
#
loop_
_entity.id
_entity.type
_entity.pdbx_description
1 polymer ?
#
loop_
_entity_poly.entity_id
_entity_poly.type
_entity_poly.pdbx_seq_one_letter_code
_entity_poly.pdbx_strand_id
1 'polypeptide(L)'
;MKKLIIACIAILVSGDAAFAQNRYFVDADAAGNNSGASWAGAFTDLQSALALAQAGDEVWVAEGLYLPTQGAERNIAFQPASGLKLYGGFAGTESAVSERDWTQHPTVLSGDIGNPGDSTDNAYTVIFLEEPDINTLVDGFVIRDGNADYSSPAPARDRRRCGGGMYIMGENWEAYPEIRNCTFLHNTARGFGGGAVVNGAGSGSAGAVFTNCRFEENRSLASGGGLARLGGSWIERPKDLDACLFLHNTAGFQGAGFYFSDSERTDTLNIVDCDFIENNAQDWGGGAVLMVGRENPGSFVISGCRFIKNSANDGGAIKFFPPAFLYTGFVQFDDCDFIENKSINALANGPAVVFLDLINYDSAQQVFANSRFAENKGWTFVLRSAFQPDTCLLNNLLFKDEDANIILHISSQDYLYLGNSTFSGNKASSCVSTAILKKISCFNCLFEHNIASSGRLIHETDTDTLLLLNSAFVDNELQQSAINNSFDLTMQAFNCTFSGIHDYKKFFYTLKPSLISHCYFDSLDCNLLFPNVICGPGIITGGGPMFAAPDSGNYRLLPCSPLLDAGNNNVLAPGDSTDLDGLPRIRRAAVDIGPYETPAPALNADPATEPSCPGGASGAVAFTISDACPPFSYAWTSGNSSGNGASGLGAGNYSFTISDATGASLNATIAIPEGDPPPIIPFQQPVICGDTAGGSATAAMAGGAPPFQWL
;
A
#
# COMPACT_ATOMS: atom_id res chain seq x y z
N MET A 1 8.47 10.96 71.92
CA MET A 1 7.54 12.09 71.68
C MET A 1 8.35 13.39 71.61
N LYS A 2 8.71 13.86 70.42
CA LYS A 2 9.50 15.09 70.21
C LYS A 2 8.77 16.02 69.24
N LYS A 3 8.39 17.18 69.77
CA LYS A 3 8.25 18.53 69.18
C LYS A 3 7.60 18.67 67.79
N LEU A 4 6.37 19.20 67.79
CA LEU A 4 5.67 19.80 66.65
C LEU A 4 6.31 21.17 66.34
N ILE A 5 6.84 21.37 65.13
CA ILE A 5 7.22 22.68 64.58
C ILE A 5 6.24 22.98 63.44
N ILE A 6 5.60 24.14 63.54
CA ILE A 6 4.73 24.73 62.52
C ILE A 6 5.61 25.16 61.35
N ALA A 7 5.38 24.59 60.17
CA ALA A 7 5.96 25.05 58.91
C ALA A 7 5.00 26.06 58.27
N CYS A 8 5.47 27.29 58.07
CA CYS A 8 4.79 28.27 57.23
C CYS A 8 4.84 27.77 55.78
N ILE A 9 3.68 27.48 55.20
CA ILE A 9 3.50 27.24 53.77
C ILE A 9 3.60 28.59 53.07
N ALA A 10 4.72 28.86 52.40
CA ALA A 10 4.75 29.85 51.33
C ALA A 10 4.18 29.17 50.08
N ILE A 11 2.92 29.48 49.78
CA ILE A 11 2.32 29.14 48.48
C ILE A 11 3.00 30.04 47.45
N LEU A 12 4.05 29.53 46.81
CA LEU A 12 4.47 30.03 45.50
C LEU A 12 3.39 29.59 44.52
N VAL A 13 2.39 30.45 44.33
CA VAL A 13 1.59 30.43 43.12
C VAL A 13 2.55 30.88 42.01
N SER A 14 3.20 29.93 41.34
CA SER A 14 3.68 30.17 39.98
C SER A 14 2.43 30.34 39.13
N GLY A 15 1.94 31.57 39.06
CA GLY A 15 1.02 31.94 38.01
C GLY A 15 1.81 31.77 36.71
N ASP A 16 1.43 30.78 35.90
CA ASP A 16 1.75 30.79 34.49
C ASP A 16 1.15 32.08 33.94
N ALA A 17 1.96 33.14 33.89
CA ALA A 17 1.65 34.28 33.07
C ALA A 17 1.67 33.73 31.63
N ALA A 18 0.48 33.50 31.09
CA ALA A 18 0.31 33.31 29.65
C ALA A 18 0.92 34.54 28.99
N PHE A 19 2.15 34.40 28.48
CA PHE A 19 2.72 35.40 27.59
C PHE A 19 1.78 35.50 26.39
N ALA A 20 1.32 36.71 26.08
CA ALA A 20 0.55 36.93 24.87
C ALA A 20 1.44 36.57 23.68
N GLN A 21 0.98 35.65 22.83
CA GLN A 21 1.65 35.29 21.58
C GLN A 21 1.78 36.55 20.71
N ASN A 22 3.01 36.99 20.46
CA ASN A 22 3.25 38.10 19.55
C ASN A 22 3.27 37.57 18.11
N ARG A 23 2.84 38.42 17.19
CA ARG A 23 2.91 38.16 15.75
C ARG A 23 3.75 39.22 15.09
N TYR A 24 4.79 38.79 14.38
CA TYR A 24 5.65 39.66 13.59
C TYR A 24 5.38 39.45 12.10
N PHE A 25 5.26 40.54 11.36
CA PHE A 25 5.03 40.54 9.92
C PHE A 25 6.33 40.91 9.19
N VAL A 26 6.63 40.18 8.13
CA VAL A 26 7.82 40.37 7.29
C VAL A 26 7.38 40.46 5.83
N ASP A 27 7.79 41.52 5.16
CA ASP A 27 7.47 41.79 3.76
C ASP A 27 8.61 42.61 3.17
N ALA A 28 9.34 42.02 2.20
CA ALA A 28 10.50 42.66 1.58
C ALA A 28 10.14 43.95 0.82
N ASP A 29 8.88 44.08 0.41
CA ASP A 29 8.35 45.24 -0.33
C ASP A 29 7.70 46.29 0.59
N ALA A 30 7.68 46.05 1.91
CA ALA A 30 7.07 46.99 2.86
C ALA A 30 7.80 48.33 2.88
N ALA A 31 7.03 49.42 2.71
CA ALA A 31 7.52 50.81 2.75
C ALA A 31 7.29 51.50 4.11
N GLY A 32 6.85 50.74 5.12
CA GLY A 32 6.42 51.24 6.41
C GLY A 32 7.54 51.64 7.37
N ASN A 33 7.19 51.65 8.66
CA ASN A 33 8.12 52.01 9.74
C ASN A 33 9.06 50.88 10.19
N ASN A 34 9.05 49.72 9.50
CA ASN A 34 9.88 48.57 9.81
C ASN A 34 9.77 48.09 11.28
N SER A 35 8.54 48.03 11.79
CA SER A 35 8.24 47.66 13.19
C SER A 35 7.81 46.21 13.37
N GLY A 36 7.41 45.53 12.29
CA GLY A 36 6.89 44.16 12.31
C GLY A 36 5.50 44.01 12.93
N ALA A 37 4.83 45.10 13.33
CA ALA A 37 3.56 45.01 14.08
C ALA A 37 2.30 44.82 13.20
N SER A 38 2.43 44.99 11.87
CA SER A 38 1.36 44.81 10.88
C SER A 38 1.99 44.68 9.49
N TRP A 39 1.26 44.21 8.48
CA TRP A 39 1.76 44.20 7.10
C TRP A 39 2.26 45.58 6.61
N ALA A 40 1.49 46.65 6.86
CA ALA A 40 1.88 48.00 6.47
C ALA A 40 3.16 48.52 7.17
N GLY A 41 3.51 47.95 8.33
CA GLY A 41 4.70 48.26 9.10
C GLY A 41 5.66 47.08 9.21
N ALA A 42 5.59 46.12 8.30
CA ALA A 42 6.33 44.86 8.37
C ALA A 42 7.84 45.08 8.36
N PHE A 43 8.59 44.09 8.86
CA PHE A 43 10.02 44.08 8.67
C PHE A 43 10.37 43.82 7.20
N THR A 44 11.31 44.58 6.65
CA THR A 44 11.79 44.40 5.26
C THR A 44 12.77 43.23 5.11
N ASP A 45 13.23 42.67 6.22
CA ASP A 45 14.10 41.51 6.24
C ASP A 45 13.68 40.53 7.35
N LEU A 46 13.82 39.24 7.08
CA LEU A 46 13.41 38.19 8.01
C LEU A 46 14.30 38.13 9.26
N GLN A 47 15.59 38.49 9.15
CA GLN A 47 16.51 38.44 10.29
C GLN A 47 16.09 39.38 11.42
N SER A 48 15.57 40.57 11.09
CA SER A 48 15.03 41.53 12.06
C SER A 48 13.87 40.93 12.89
N ALA A 49 12.98 40.15 12.26
CA ALA A 49 11.90 39.48 12.96
C ALA A 49 12.42 38.32 13.84
N LEU A 50 13.31 37.48 13.30
CA LEU A 50 13.88 36.34 14.02
C LEU A 50 14.73 36.76 15.23
N ALA A 51 15.37 37.94 15.18
CA ALA A 51 16.12 38.49 16.30
C ALA A 51 15.24 38.90 17.49
N LEU A 52 13.93 39.12 17.27
CA LEU A 52 12.97 39.54 18.30
C LEU A 52 12.05 38.41 18.76
N ALA A 53 11.68 37.52 17.84
CA ALA A 53 10.71 36.47 18.09
C ALA A 53 11.24 35.41 19.08
N GLN A 54 10.36 34.93 19.96
CA GLN A 54 10.69 33.95 21.00
C GLN A 54 9.75 32.74 20.93
N ALA A 55 10.00 31.75 21.79
CA ALA A 55 9.13 30.58 21.94
C ALA A 55 7.67 31.01 22.18
N GLY A 56 6.75 30.46 21.40
CA GLY A 56 5.32 30.78 21.45
C GLY A 56 4.86 31.88 20.50
N ASP A 57 5.77 32.70 19.93
CA ASP A 57 5.42 33.74 18.96
C ASP A 57 5.11 33.17 17.55
N GLU A 58 4.63 34.03 16.66
CA GLU A 58 4.48 33.76 15.22
C GLU A 58 5.25 34.77 14.39
N VAL A 59 5.86 34.30 13.30
CA VAL A 59 6.43 35.16 12.25
C VAL A 59 5.74 34.82 10.94
N TRP A 60 5.10 35.83 10.34
CA TRP A 60 4.37 35.73 9.07
C TRP A 60 5.18 36.43 7.99
N VAL A 61 5.52 35.69 6.94
CA VAL A 61 6.42 36.16 5.89
C VAL A 61 5.67 36.19 4.56
N ALA A 62 5.61 37.37 3.96
CA ALA A 62 5.01 37.56 2.64
C ALA A 62 5.79 36.82 1.54
N GLU A 63 5.19 36.72 0.37
CA GLU A 63 5.88 36.31 -0.85
C GLU A 63 7.11 37.19 -1.10
N GLY A 64 8.14 36.60 -1.68
CA GLY A 64 9.37 37.32 -1.96
C GLY A 64 10.62 36.48 -1.75
N LEU A 65 11.77 37.08 -2.04
CA LEU A 65 13.09 36.48 -1.88
C LEU A 65 13.79 37.04 -0.65
N TYR A 66 14.16 36.16 0.27
CA TYR A 66 14.85 36.51 1.50
C TYR A 66 16.19 35.78 1.57
N LEU A 67 17.25 36.55 1.81
CA LEU A 67 18.62 36.06 1.96
C LEU A 67 19.05 36.09 3.44
N PRO A 68 19.80 35.09 3.93
CA PRO A 68 20.31 35.10 5.30
C PRO A 68 21.16 36.34 5.63
N THR A 69 21.83 36.89 4.62
CA THR A 69 22.64 38.11 4.71
C THR A 69 22.72 38.78 3.33
N GLN A 70 22.95 40.09 3.33
CA GLN A 70 23.24 40.87 2.11
C GLN A 70 24.74 40.82 1.72
N GLY A 71 25.59 40.26 2.59
CA GLY A 71 27.02 40.05 2.33
C GLY A 71 27.34 38.66 1.77
N ALA A 72 28.62 38.28 1.80
CA ALA A 72 29.10 36.96 1.36
C ALA A 72 29.53 36.04 2.52
N GLU A 73 29.06 36.31 3.75
CA GLU A 73 29.40 35.50 4.92
C GLU A 73 28.55 34.22 4.96
N ARG A 74 29.14 33.12 4.48
CA ARG A 74 28.48 31.82 4.28
C ARG A 74 27.96 31.15 5.55
N ASN A 75 28.45 31.55 6.73
CA ASN A 75 28.05 30.94 8.00
C ASN A 75 26.71 31.47 8.56
N ILE A 76 26.20 32.57 8.00
CA ILE A 76 24.92 33.15 8.43
C ILE A 76 23.77 32.34 7.82
N ALA A 77 22.81 31.97 8.66
CA ALA A 77 21.59 31.26 8.31
C ALA A 77 20.39 31.99 8.92
N PHE A 78 19.18 31.68 8.47
CA PHE A 78 17.97 31.98 9.24
C PHE A 78 17.89 31.03 10.43
N GLN A 79 17.78 31.56 11.64
CA GLN A 79 17.76 30.77 12.87
C GLN A 79 16.51 31.07 13.72
N PRO A 80 15.36 30.45 13.38
CA PRO A 80 14.17 30.47 14.25
C PRO A 80 14.48 29.97 15.66
N ALA A 81 13.90 30.62 16.67
CA ALA A 81 13.99 30.16 18.05
C ALA A 81 13.21 28.84 18.24
N SER A 82 13.67 27.99 19.15
CA SER A 82 12.90 26.82 19.61
C SER A 82 11.54 27.27 20.17
N GLY A 83 10.46 26.61 19.76
CA GLY A 83 9.06 26.96 20.08
C GLY A 83 8.43 28.04 19.20
N LEU A 84 9.15 28.58 18.20
CA LEU A 84 8.63 29.58 17.26
C LEU A 84 7.82 28.93 16.13
N LYS A 85 6.74 29.61 15.71
CA LYS A 85 6.00 29.26 14.49
C LYS A 85 6.32 30.22 13.36
N LEU A 86 6.96 29.70 12.32
CA LEU A 86 7.35 30.45 11.14
C LEU A 86 6.45 30.05 9.96
N TYR A 87 5.73 31.02 9.41
CA TYR A 87 4.76 30.84 8.32
C TYR A 87 5.14 31.67 7.09
N GLY A 88 5.29 31.01 5.95
CA GLY A 88 5.40 31.62 4.62
C GLY A 88 4.10 31.45 3.84
N GLY A 89 4.02 32.10 2.69
CA GLY A 89 2.89 31.94 1.78
C GLY A 89 1.85 33.06 1.79
N PHE A 90 2.18 34.24 2.30
CA PHE A 90 1.25 35.36 2.43
C PHE A 90 1.39 36.36 1.26
N ALA A 91 0.29 36.92 0.79
CA ALA A 91 0.26 38.07 -0.11
C ALA A 91 0.55 39.41 0.61
N GLY A 92 0.63 39.40 1.95
CA GLY A 92 0.87 40.60 2.75
C GLY A 92 -0.41 41.37 3.09
N THR A 93 -1.57 40.71 3.07
CA THR A 93 -2.87 41.35 3.36
C THR A 93 -3.76 40.57 4.33
N GLU A 94 -3.36 39.34 4.65
CA GLU A 94 -4.12 38.38 5.42
C GLU A 94 -4.20 38.74 6.89
N SER A 95 -5.31 38.35 7.51
CA SER A 95 -5.60 38.51 8.94
C SER A 95 -5.52 37.19 9.72
N ALA A 96 -5.54 36.05 9.01
CA ALA A 96 -5.47 34.70 9.57
C ALA A 96 -4.52 33.77 8.79
N VAL A 97 -3.85 32.83 9.47
CA VAL A 97 -2.98 31.82 8.83
C VAL A 97 -3.74 30.96 7.82
N SER A 98 -5.05 30.77 7.99
CA SER A 98 -5.89 29.99 7.06
C SER A 98 -6.19 30.70 5.74
N GLU A 99 -5.88 32.00 5.62
CA GLU A 99 -6.10 32.78 4.39
C GLU A 99 -4.91 32.70 3.44
N ARG A 100 -3.74 32.25 3.92
CA ARG A 100 -2.51 32.16 3.13
C ARG A 100 -2.66 31.14 1.99
N ASP A 101 -1.98 31.39 0.88
CA ASP A 101 -1.83 30.46 -0.23
C ASP A 101 -0.35 30.36 -0.61
N TRP A 102 0.35 29.42 0.01
CA TRP A 102 1.78 29.21 -0.19
C TRP A 102 2.14 28.74 -1.61
N THR A 103 1.16 28.34 -2.42
CA THR A 103 1.39 27.96 -3.82
C THR A 103 1.31 29.17 -4.75
N GLN A 104 0.42 30.13 -4.47
CA GLN A 104 0.27 31.35 -5.27
C GLN A 104 1.20 32.48 -4.81
N HIS A 105 1.57 32.49 -3.53
CA HIS A 105 2.37 33.54 -2.90
C HIS A 105 3.67 32.99 -2.31
N PRO A 106 4.60 32.46 -3.13
CA PRO A 106 5.76 31.74 -2.64
C PRO A 106 6.71 32.63 -1.83
N THR A 107 6.99 32.23 -0.59
CA THR A 107 8.07 32.80 0.22
C THR A 107 9.35 32.00 0.02
N VAL A 108 10.36 32.61 -0.58
CA VAL A 108 11.63 31.96 -0.96
C VAL A 108 12.75 32.37 -0.01
N LEU A 109 13.32 31.38 0.69
CA LEU A 109 14.54 31.51 1.46
C LEU A 109 15.69 30.93 0.63
N SER A 110 16.62 31.77 0.16
CA SER A 110 17.72 31.34 -0.71
C SER A 110 19.08 31.51 -0.06
N GLY A 111 19.95 30.53 -0.30
CA GLY A 111 21.37 30.57 0.04
C GLY A 111 22.24 31.34 -0.96
N ASP A 112 21.71 31.79 -2.10
CA ASP A 112 22.43 32.53 -3.18
C ASP A 112 22.80 33.96 -2.73
N ILE A 113 23.74 34.05 -1.78
CA ILE A 113 24.30 35.28 -1.22
C ILE A 113 25.56 35.69 -1.98
N GLY A 114 25.95 36.96 -1.91
CA GLY A 114 27.14 37.43 -2.63
C GLY A 114 26.85 37.69 -4.11
N ASN A 115 27.51 36.96 -5.01
CA ASN A 115 27.35 37.10 -6.46
C ASN A 115 26.22 36.19 -6.97
N PRO A 116 25.14 36.74 -7.57
CA PRO A 116 24.01 35.93 -8.01
C PRO A 116 24.40 34.77 -8.93
N GLY A 117 24.01 33.56 -8.55
CA GLY A 117 24.25 32.31 -9.28
C GLY A 117 25.65 31.70 -9.09
N ASP A 118 26.50 32.26 -8.23
CA ASP A 118 27.81 31.69 -7.90
C ASP A 118 27.73 30.78 -6.68
N SER A 119 27.56 29.48 -6.87
CA SER A 119 27.47 28.52 -5.75
C SER A 119 28.63 28.57 -4.74
N THR A 120 29.78 29.17 -5.09
CA THR A 120 30.96 29.18 -4.21
C THR A 120 30.86 30.17 -3.04
N ASP A 121 30.01 31.19 -3.15
CA ASP A 121 29.70 32.13 -2.06
C ASP A 121 28.33 31.91 -1.43
N ASN A 122 27.53 30.95 -1.91
CA ASN A 122 26.27 30.56 -1.27
C ASN A 122 26.41 30.20 0.22
N ALA A 123 25.40 30.53 1.02
CA ALA A 123 25.31 30.12 2.42
C ALA A 123 25.49 28.60 2.55
N TYR A 124 26.23 28.16 3.58
CA TYR A 124 26.40 26.72 3.81
C TYR A 124 25.06 26.04 4.15
N THR A 125 24.24 26.72 4.95
CA THR A 125 22.93 26.26 5.40
C THR A 125 21.96 27.43 5.32
N VAL A 126 20.79 27.26 4.69
CA VAL A 126 19.79 28.34 4.59
C VAL A 126 19.05 28.52 5.92
N ILE A 127 18.58 27.43 6.53
CA ILE A 127 17.89 27.43 7.82
C ILE A 127 18.59 26.53 8.83
N PHE A 128 18.87 27.07 10.02
CA PHE A 128 19.42 26.31 11.14
C PHE A 128 18.41 26.28 12.29
N LEU A 129 17.94 25.09 12.66
CA LEU A 129 17.12 24.87 13.84
C LEU A 129 17.99 24.27 14.95
N GLU A 130 18.27 25.05 15.98
CA GLU A 130 19.06 24.64 17.14
C GLU A 130 18.13 24.07 18.22
N GLU A 131 18.18 22.75 18.42
CA GLU A 131 17.42 22.03 19.46
C GLU A 131 15.92 22.41 19.50
N PRO A 132 15.22 22.34 18.35
CA PRO A 132 13.82 22.75 18.26
C PRO A 132 12.90 21.83 19.05
N ASP A 133 12.08 22.41 19.93
CA ASP A 133 11.08 21.68 20.68
C ASP A 133 9.90 21.26 19.79
N ILE A 134 8.96 20.55 20.42
CA ILE A 134 7.73 20.06 19.80
C ILE A 134 6.79 21.15 19.25
N ASN A 135 6.94 22.40 19.70
CA ASN A 135 6.09 23.51 19.28
C ASN A 135 6.70 24.30 18.12
N THR A 136 7.95 23.99 17.74
CA THR A 136 8.64 24.64 16.63
C THR A 136 8.02 24.21 15.30
N LEU A 137 7.64 25.19 14.47
CA LEU A 137 6.99 24.95 13.18
C LEU A 137 7.65 25.79 12.07
N VAL A 138 7.92 25.15 10.93
CA VAL A 138 8.28 25.83 9.67
C VAL A 138 7.29 25.41 8.58
N ASP A 139 6.55 26.36 8.02
CA ASP A 139 5.40 26.07 7.17
C ASP A 139 5.34 26.97 5.93
N GLY A 140 5.34 26.37 4.72
CA GLY A 140 5.03 27.09 3.48
C GLY A 140 6.19 27.84 2.82
N PHE A 141 7.42 27.34 2.95
CA PHE A 141 8.61 27.98 2.38
C PHE A 141 9.22 27.21 1.22
N VAL A 142 9.77 27.93 0.24
CA VAL A 142 10.75 27.39 -0.71
C VAL A 142 12.15 27.66 -0.14
N ILE A 143 12.94 26.60 0.10
CA ILE A 143 14.27 26.64 0.71
C ILE A 143 15.27 26.16 -0.33
N ARG A 144 16.13 27.04 -0.82
CA ARG A 144 16.94 26.74 -2.01
C ARG A 144 18.36 27.28 -2.00
N ASP A 145 19.17 26.71 -2.88
CA ASP A 145 20.54 27.13 -3.20
C ASP A 145 21.53 27.12 -2.03
N GLY A 146 21.26 26.40 -0.94
CA GLY A 146 22.27 26.20 0.10
C GLY A 146 23.39 25.27 -0.38
N ASN A 147 24.65 25.57 -0.04
CA ASN A 147 25.82 24.81 -0.49
C ASN A 147 26.76 24.46 0.67
N ALA A 148 26.46 23.38 1.41
CA ALA A 148 27.25 22.86 2.53
C ALA A 148 28.50 22.08 2.05
N ASP A 149 29.44 22.74 1.38
CA ASP A 149 30.59 22.11 0.70
C ASP A 149 31.93 22.18 1.46
N TYR A 150 31.92 22.64 2.71
CA TYR A 150 33.15 22.92 3.47
C TYR A 150 34.15 21.75 3.49
N SER A 151 35.42 22.06 3.22
CA SER A 151 36.51 21.09 3.14
C SER A 151 37.59 21.35 4.20
N SER A 152 37.81 20.40 5.11
CA SER A 152 39.00 20.32 6.02
C SER A 152 39.13 21.31 7.19
N PRO A 153 39.68 20.84 8.33
CA PRO A 153 39.19 19.71 9.09
C PRO A 153 37.90 20.12 9.80
N ALA A 154 36.82 19.35 9.59
CA ALA A 154 35.55 19.52 10.30
C ALA A 154 34.94 18.15 10.58
N PRO A 155 34.17 17.99 11.69
CA PRO A 155 33.42 16.77 11.97
C PRO A 155 32.56 16.33 10.77
N ALA A 156 32.25 15.03 10.69
CA ALA A 156 31.47 14.48 9.57
C ALA A 156 30.07 15.10 9.46
N ARG A 157 29.48 15.50 10.60
CA ARG A 157 28.13 16.05 10.71
C ARG A 157 28.12 17.56 10.96
N ASP A 158 29.22 18.26 10.65
CA ASP A 158 29.29 19.72 10.76
C ASP A 158 28.24 20.37 9.85
N ARG A 159 27.54 21.41 10.33
CA ARG A 159 26.52 22.13 9.54
C ARG A 159 27.07 22.73 8.25
N ARG A 160 28.36 23.06 8.20
CA ARG A 160 29.01 23.57 6.98
C ARG A 160 29.20 22.49 5.92
N ARG A 161 28.89 21.23 6.26
CA ARG A 161 29.04 20.05 5.41
C ARG A 161 27.72 19.31 5.16
N CYS A 162 26.68 19.59 5.93
CA CYS A 162 25.42 18.84 5.91
C CYS A 162 24.25 19.83 5.95
N GLY A 163 23.08 19.45 5.42
CA GLY A 163 21.89 20.30 5.48
C GLY A 163 22.07 21.59 4.69
N GLY A 164 22.25 21.48 3.37
CA GLY A 164 22.39 22.67 2.51
C GLY A 164 21.18 23.59 2.65
N GLY A 165 19.98 23.04 2.50
CA GLY A 165 18.75 23.79 2.74
C GLY A 165 18.48 23.99 4.24
N MET A 166 18.37 22.89 4.99
CA MET A 166 18.07 22.95 6.43
C MET A 166 18.93 22.01 7.26
N TYR A 167 19.39 22.50 8.41
CA TYR A 167 20.07 21.70 9.41
C TYR A 167 19.30 21.75 10.74
N ILE A 168 18.85 20.59 11.21
CA ILE A 168 18.16 20.41 12.49
C ILE A 168 19.13 19.75 13.47
N MET A 169 19.50 20.47 14.51
CA MET A 169 20.43 20.00 15.54
C MET A 169 19.69 19.36 16.70
N GLY A 170 19.99 18.09 16.98
CA GLY A 170 19.50 17.35 18.13
C GLY A 170 20.50 16.32 18.65
N GLU A 171 21.81 16.49 18.41
CA GLU A 171 22.83 15.47 18.74
C GLU A 171 23.05 15.28 20.25
N ASN A 172 22.80 16.33 21.05
CA ASN A 172 23.00 16.28 22.51
C ASN A 172 21.73 16.59 23.29
N TRP A 173 20.60 16.82 22.61
CA TRP A 173 19.34 17.20 23.22
C TRP A 173 18.14 16.70 22.38
N GLU A 174 16.98 17.29 22.59
CA GLU A 174 15.74 16.98 21.89
C GLU A 174 15.55 17.84 20.63
N ALA A 175 15.05 17.23 19.56
CA ALA A 175 14.67 17.92 18.33
C ALA A 175 13.37 17.32 17.74
N TYR A 176 12.23 17.98 17.94
CA TYR A 176 10.91 17.50 17.52
C TYR A 176 10.10 18.51 16.67
N PRO A 177 10.70 19.23 15.72
CA PRO A 177 9.97 20.24 14.95
C PRO A 177 8.95 19.58 14.01
N GLU A 178 7.96 20.37 13.61
CA GLU A 178 7.09 20.09 12.47
C GLU A 178 7.52 20.96 11.28
N ILE A 179 7.74 20.33 10.13
CA ILE A 179 8.04 21.00 8.86
C ILE A 179 6.94 20.62 7.89
N ARG A 180 6.24 21.60 7.32
CA ARG A 180 5.13 21.29 6.42
C ARG A 180 5.00 22.23 5.23
N ASN A 181 4.46 21.72 4.13
CA ASN A 181 4.23 22.50 2.91
C ASN A 181 5.50 23.21 2.38
N CYS A 182 6.68 22.67 2.69
CA CYS A 182 7.96 23.26 2.31
C CYS A 182 8.54 22.57 1.08
N THR A 183 9.24 23.33 0.23
CA THR A 183 9.97 22.82 -0.93
C THR A 183 11.46 23.05 -0.75
N PHE A 184 12.26 21.99 -0.68
CA PHE A 184 13.72 22.01 -0.67
C PHE A 184 14.24 21.80 -2.09
N LEU A 185 14.84 22.82 -2.70
CA LEU A 185 15.21 22.81 -4.11
C LEU A 185 16.69 23.18 -4.32
N HIS A 186 17.41 22.42 -5.14
CA HIS A 186 18.79 22.76 -5.57
C HIS A 186 19.80 22.94 -4.42
N ASN A 187 19.57 22.28 -3.29
CA ASN A 187 20.52 22.36 -2.18
C ASN A 187 21.58 21.28 -2.30
N THR A 188 22.82 21.63 -1.96
CA THR A 188 23.97 20.75 -2.03
C THR A 188 24.61 20.58 -0.65
N ALA A 189 24.97 19.34 -0.32
CA ALA A 189 25.78 19.01 0.84
C ALA A 189 26.94 18.10 0.48
N ARG A 190 28.09 18.29 1.14
CA ARG A 190 29.22 17.36 1.01
C ARG A 190 29.00 16.06 1.81
N GLY A 191 28.34 16.16 2.95
CA GLY A 191 28.13 15.09 3.91
C GLY A 191 26.74 14.46 3.77
N PHE A 192 25.78 14.99 4.52
CA PHE A 192 24.44 14.42 4.63
C PHE A 192 23.36 15.46 4.36
N GLY A 193 22.28 15.06 3.70
CA GLY A 193 21.09 15.90 3.57
C GLY A 193 21.34 17.12 2.70
N GLY A 194 21.35 16.97 1.38
CA GLY A 194 21.44 18.11 0.46
C GLY A 194 20.32 19.09 0.75
N GLY A 195 19.07 18.62 0.68
CA GLY A 195 17.87 19.39 1.06
C GLY A 195 17.82 19.68 2.55
N ALA A 196 17.75 18.63 3.38
CA ALA A 196 17.73 18.78 4.83
C ALA A 196 18.47 17.66 5.57
N VAL A 197 18.97 17.97 6.77
CA VAL A 197 19.50 16.96 7.70
C VAL A 197 18.88 17.11 9.09
N VAL A 198 18.49 15.99 9.67
CA VAL A 198 18.16 15.84 11.09
C VAL A 198 19.34 15.15 11.77
N ASN A 199 20.11 15.89 12.55
CA ASN A 199 21.24 15.32 13.30
C ASN A 199 20.82 15.04 14.75
N GLY A 200 20.23 13.87 14.99
CA GLY A 200 19.90 13.32 16.31
C GLY A 200 20.90 12.27 16.82
N ALA A 201 22.16 12.37 16.39
CA ALA A 201 23.23 11.44 16.76
C ALA A 201 23.54 11.47 18.27
N GLY A 202 24.61 10.78 18.68
CA GLY A 202 25.17 10.96 20.01
C GLY A 202 24.20 10.49 21.09
N SER A 203 23.92 11.35 22.07
CA SER A 203 22.99 11.08 23.18
C SER A 203 21.61 11.72 22.99
N GLY A 204 21.38 12.44 21.89
CA GLY A 204 20.14 13.18 21.67
C GLY A 204 18.97 12.34 21.13
N SER A 205 17.81 12.98 21.03
CA SER A 205 16.54 12.37 20.60
C SER A 205 15.90 13.25 19.56
N ALA A 206 15.89 12.79 18.31
CA ALA A 206 15.37 13.59 17.20
C ALA A 206 14.27 12.83 16.45
N GLY A 207 13.13 13.48 16.31
CA GLY A 207 11.90 12.96 15.68
C GLY A 207 11.17 14.08 14.94
N ALA A 208 11.89 14.77 14.05
CA ALA A 208 11.33 15.78 13.18
C ALA A 208 10.29 15.16 12.23
N VAL A 209 9.15 15.81 12.09
CA VAL A 209 8.05 15.38 11.22
C VAL A 209 8.04 16.26 9.97
N PHE A 210 7.98 15.63 8.80
CA PHE A 210 7.81 16.32 7.52
C PHE A 210 6.47 15.93 6.90
N THR A 211 5.63 16.93 6.62
CA THR A 211 4.28 16.72 6.05
C THR A 211 4.10 17.54 4.78
N ASN A 212 3.66 16.93 3.69
CA ASN A 212 3.43 17.62 2.41
C ASN A 212 4.67 18.44 1.96
N CYS A 213 5.87 17.89 2.17
CA CYS A 213 7.13 18.53 1.80
C CYS A 213 7.66 17.95 0.49
N ARG A 214 8.39 18.78 -0.25
CA ARG A 214 8.97 18.41 -1.55
C ARG A 214 10.49 18.57 -1.48
N PHE A 215 11.23 17.53 -1.81
CA PHE A 215 12.69 17.52 -1.90
C PHE A 215 13.06 17.27 -3.36
N GLU A 216 13.44 18.33 -4.07
CA GLU A 216 13.63 18.33 -5.51
C GLU A 216 15.05 18.71 -5.89
N GLU A 217 15.67 17.90 -6.75
CA GLU A 217 16.97 18.21 -7.36
C GLU A 217 18.06 18.56 -6.33
N ASN A 218 18.00 17.97 -5.14
CA ASN A 218 19.02 18.16 -4.11
C ASN A 218 20.14 17.13 -4.27
N ARG A 219 21.33 17.50 -3.82
CA ARG A 219 22.53 16.71 -4.02
C ARG A 219 23.32 16.52 -2.73
N SER A 220 23.69 15.28 -2.45
CA SER A 220 24.70 14.96 -1.45
C SER A 220 25.90 14.29 -2.10
N LEU A 221 27.12 14.72 -1.77
CA LEU A 221 28.33 13.97 -2.18
C LEU A 221 28.54 12.69 -1.38
N ALA A 222 27.82 12.51 -0.27
CA ALA A 222 27.77 11.27 0.49
C ALA A 222 26.35 10.69 0.49
N SER A 223 25.54 10.89 1.54
CA SER A 223 24.22 10.23 1.66
C SER A 223 23.07 11.22 1.87
N GLY A 224 21.85 10.83 1.51
CA GLY A 224 20.66 11.68 1.72
C GLY A 224 20.69 12.91 0.81
N GLY A 225 20.49 12.74 -0.49
CA GLY A 225 20.42 13.87 -1.42
C GLY A 225 19.28 14.82 -1.03
N GLY A 226 18.06 14.29 -0.91
CA GLY A 226 16.90 15.02 -0.41
C GLY A 226 16.96 15.23 1.10
N LEU A 227 16.79 14.16 1.88
CA LEU A 227 16.75 14.21 3.34
C LEU A 227 17.69 13.16 3.95
N ALA A 228 18.40 13.55 5.00
CA ALA A 228 19.12 12.62 5.87
C ALA A 228 18.64 12.74 7.31
N ARG A 229 18.24 11.63 7.93
CA ARG A 229 17.99 11.54 9.37
C ARG A 229 19.01 10.63 10.02
N LEU A 230 19.76 11.20 10.97
CA LEU A 230 20.86 10.57 11.65
C LEU A 230 20.50 10.46 13.14
N GLY A 231 19.98 9.30 13.56
CA GLY A 231 19.46 9.03 14.90
C GLY A 231 17.93 8.97 14.95
N GLY A 232 17.40 8.22 15.90
CA GLY A 232 15.97 8.13 16.23
C GLY A 232 15.55 8.94 17.47
N SER A 233 14.38 8.62 18.01
CA SER A 233 13.72 9.31 19.12
C SER A 233 13.26 8.38 20.25
N TRP A 234 13.33 8.86 21.49
CA TRP A 234 12.72 8.21 22.65
C TRP A 234 11.20 8.35 22.72
N ILE A 235 10.63 9.22 21.88
CA ILE A 235 9.20 9.49 21.83
C ILE A 235 8.70 9.02 20.48
N GLU A 236 7.66 8.18 20.48
CA GLU A 236 7.01 7.76 19.25
C GLU A 236 6.37 8.97 18.58
N ARG A 237 6.76 9.21 17.33
CA ARG A 237 6.28 10.32 16.51
C ARG A 237 5.60 9.68 15.30
N PRO A 238 4.26 9.58 15.29
CA PRO A 238 3.59 9.00 14.13
C PRO A 238 3.87 9.86 12.90
N LYS A 239 4.04 9.20 11.75
CA LYS A 239 4.19 9.83 10.44
C LYS A 239 5.40 10.76 10.31
N ASP A 240 6.60 10.24 10.60
CA ASP A 240 7.86 10.97 10.43
C ASP A 240 7.97 11.63 9.04
N LEU A 241 7.53 10.92 8.01
CA LEU A 241 7.32 11.43 6.66
C LEU A 241 5.88 11.14 6.23
N ASP A 242 5.13 12.19 5.87
CA ASP A 242 3.71 12.12 5.47
C ASP A 242 3.49 12.89 4.17
N ALA A 243 2.96 12.25 3.13
CA ALA A 243 2.62 12.91 1.86
C ALA A 243 3.80 13.69 1.23
N CYS A 244 5.04 13.22 1.41
CA CYS A 244 6.23 13.91 0.92
C CYS A 244 6.66 13.41 -0.47
N LEU A 245 7.23 14.31 -1.28
CA LEU A 245 7.83 13.99 -2.58
C LEU A 245 9.35 14.11 -2.52
N PHE A 246 10.05 13.09 -3.00
CA PHE A 246 11.48 13.08 -3.27
C PHE A 246 11.69 12.88 -4.77
N LEU A 247 12.06 13.95 -5.48
CA LEU A 247 12.18 13.96 -6.94
C LEU A 247 13.59 14.36 -7.37
N HIS A 248 14.20 13.58 -8.26
CA HIS A 248 15.49 13.91 -8.90
C HIS A 248 16.65 14.19 -7.94
N ASN A 249 16.60 13.66 -6.72
CA ASN A 249 17.70 13.84 -5.78
C ASN A 249 18.85 12.90 -6.14
N THR A 250 20.07 13.34 -5.84
CA THR A 250 21.29 12.57 -6.13
C THR A 250 22.16 12.38 -4.89
N ALA A 251 22.73 11.18 -4.74
CA ALA A 251 23.70 10.88 -3.69
C ALA A 251 24.96 10.20 -4.27
N GLY A 252 26.14 10.70 -3.86
CA GLY A 252 27.42 10.13 -4.23
C GLY A 252 27.72 8.76 -3.60
N PHE A 253 26.96 8.36 -2.57
CA PHE A 253 27.00 7.03 -1.96
C PHE A 253 25.61 6.41 -1.92
N GLN A 254 24.70 6.90 -1.06
CA GLN A 254 23.49 6.14 -0.75
C GLN A 254 22.29 6.99 -0.32
N GLY A 255 21.09 6.45 -0.50
CA GLY A 255 19.83 7.06 -0.05
C GLY A 255 19.60 8.40 -0.72
N ALA A 256 19.48 8.43 -2.05
CA ALA A 256 19.44 9.71 -2.78
C ALA A 256 18.20 10.53 -2.45
N GLY A 257 17.01 9.92 -2.41
CA GLY A 257 15.83 10.57 -1.85
C GLY A 257 15.96 10.74 -0.33
N PHE A 258 16.01 9.62 0.39
CA PHE A 258 16.06 9.58 1.84
C PHE A 258 17.14 8.65 2.39
N TYR A 259 17.85 9.13 3.40
CA TYR A 259 18.82 8.34 4.15
C TYR A 259 18.48 8.36 5.63
N PHE A 260 18.22 7.18 6.20
CA PHE A 260 18.02 7.01 7.63
C PHE A 260 19.12 6.14 8.22
N SER A 261 19.71 6.62 9.32
CA SER A 261 20.64 5.83 10.13
C SER A 261 20.31 6.05 11.59
N ASP A 262 19.67 5.07 12.23
CA ASP A 262 19.39 5.13 13.65
C ASP A 262 20.66 5.00 14.51
N SER A 263 20.57 5.48 15.74
CA SER A 263 21.63 5.51 16.72
C SER A 263 21.23 4.93 18.09
N GLU A 264 20.20 4.07 18.22
CA GLU A 264 19.82 3.27 19.44
C GLU A 264 18.46 3.62 20.07
N ARG A 265 17.49 4.16 19.33
CA ARG A 265 16.22 4.64 19.91
C ARG A 265 15.06 3.66 19.65
N THR A 266 13.91 3.93 20.28
CA THR A 266 12.77 3.00 20.34
C THR A 266 11.63 3.38 19.40
N ASP A 267 11.70 4.52 18.73
CA ASP A 267 10.66 4.97 17.82
C ASP A 267 10.55 4.08 16.58
N THR A 268 9.34 4.05 16.04
CA THR A 268 9.06 3.47 14.73
C THR A 268 9.26 4.54 13.67
N LEU A 269 10.06 4.24 12.65
CA LEU A 269 10.14 5.10 11.49
C LEU A 269 8.92 4.86 10.59
N ASN A 270 8.03 5.85 10.51
CA ASN A 270 6.81 5.82 9.72
C ASN A 270 6.95 6.67 8.45
N ILE A 271 6.88 6.03 7.28
CA ILE A 271 6.90 6.68 5.97
C ILE A 271 5.55 6.40 5.29
N VAL A 272 4.73 7.44 5.14
CA VAL A 272 3.32 7.31 4.75
C VAL A 272 3.03 8.18 3.53
N ASP A 273 2.37 7.62 2.52
CA ASP A 273 1.90 8.32 1.32
C ASP A 273 3.00 9.11 0.59
N CYS A 274 4.25 8.62 0.65
CA CYS A 274 5.40 9.32 0.08
C CYS A 274 5.75 8.81 -1.32
N ASP A 275 6.20 9.75 -2.15
CA ASP A 275 6.66 9.50 -3.52
C ASP A 275 8.18 9.63 -3.63
N PHE A 276 8.86 8.58 -4.06
CA PHE A 276 10.27 8.58 -4.41
C PHE A 276 10.39 8.37 -5.91
N ILE A 277 10.69 9.45 -6.64
CA ILE A 277 10.64 9.45 -8.11
C ILE A 277 11.99 9.88 -8.68
N GLU A 278 12.54 9.03 -9.55
CA GLU A 278 13.73 9.34 -10.35
C GLU A 278 14.95 9.81 -9.53
N ASN A 279 15.10 9.29 -8.31
CA ASN A 279 16.27 9.54 -7.47
C ASN A 279 17.42 8.59 -7.82
N ASN A 280 18.65 9.08 -7.76
CA ASN A 280 19.83 8.32 -8.19
C ASN A 280 20.95 8.33 -7.15
N ALA A 281 21.28 7.15 -6.62
CA ALA A 281 22.41 6.93 -5.73
C ALA A 281 23.52 6.17 -6.45
N GLN A 282 24.79 6.42 -6.10
CA GLN A 282 25.90 5.67 -6.68
C GLN A 282 25.88 4.21 -6.23
N ASP A 283 25.77 3.94 -4.92
CA ASP A 283 25.87 2.59 -4.35
C ASP A 283 24.52 2.02 -3.99
N TRP A 284 23.83 2.58 -2.99
CA TRP A 284 22.66 1.93 -2.38
C TRP A 284 21.44 2.83 -2.31
N GLY A 285 20.24 2.28 -2.56
CA GLY A 285 18.98 2.98 -2.25
C GLY A 285 18.80 4.26 -3.07
N GLY A 286 18.40 4.12 -4.34
CA GLY A 286 18.10 5.29 -5.17
C GLY A 286 16.99 6.13 -4.51
N GLY A 287 15.87 5.50 -4.19
CA GLY A 287 14.80 6.12 -3.41
C GLY A 287 15.21 6.32 -1.95
N ALA A 288 15.47 5.23 -1.23
CA ALA A 288 15.78 5.29 0.20
C ALA A 288 16.81 4.26 0.68
N VAL A 289 17.55 4.62 1.74
CA VAL A 289 18.32 3.68 2.56
C VAL A 289 17.92 3.79 4.02
N LEU A 290 17.64 2.64 4.64
CA LEU A 290 17.29 2.51 6.05
C LEU A 290 18.35 1.67 6.77
N MET A 291 18.97 2.25 7.80
CA MET A 291 19.97 1.57 8.63
C MET A 291 19.55 1.56 10.10
N VAL A 292 19.67 0.40 10.74
CA VAL A 292 19.28 0.15 12.15
C VAL A 292 20.37 0.49 13.17
N GLY A 293 19.94 0.84 14.40
CA GLY A 293 20.76 1.21 15.56
C GLY A 293 21.07 0.06 16.54
N ARG A 294 21.86 0.35 17.59
CA ARG A 294 22.80 -0.62 18.21
C ARG A 294 22.33 -1.46 19.41
N GLU A 295 21.17 -1.22 20.00
CA GLU A 295 20.77 -1.91 21.25
C GLU A 295 19.27 -2.27 21.35
N ASN A 296 18.38 -1.53 20.67
CA ASN A 296 16.94 -1.81 20.62
C ASN A 296 16.51 -2.21 19.20
N PRO A 297 15.59 -3.18 19.03
CA PRO A 297 15.10 -3.55 17.71
C PRO A 297 14.38 -2.38 17.02
N GLY A 298 14.93 -1.90 15.90
CA GLY A 298 14.29 -0.84 15.12
C GLY A 298 13.00 -1.31 14.45
N SER A 299 11.97 -0.46 14.43
CA SER A 299 10.69 -0.75 13.78
C SER A 299 10.43 0.21 12.63
N PHE A 300 9.86 -0.31 11.54
CA PHE A 300 9.69 0.42 10.29
C PHE A 300 8.31 0.13 9.69
N VAL A 301 7.59 1.18 9.34
CA VAL A 301 6.30 1.10 8.65
C VAL A 301 6.37 1.99 7.42
N ILE A 302 6.23 1.37 6.24
CA ILE A 302 6.18 2.05 4.96
C ILE A 302 4.81 1.73 4.34
N SER A 303 3.96 2.74 4.15
CA SER A 303 2.59 2.52 3.66
C SER A 303 2.17 3.55 2.62
N GLY A 304 1.42 3.13 1.59
CA GLY A 304 0.89 4.04 0.56
C GLY A 304 1.98 4.69 -0.31
N CYS A 305 3.21 4.15 -0.29
CA CYS A 305 4.37 4.80 -0.89
C CYS A 305 4.62 4.32 -2.32
N ARG A 306 5.12 5.22 -3.17
CA ARG A 306 5.49 4.90 -4.56
C ARG A 306 6.98 5.11 -4.77
N PHE A 307 7.66 4.08 -5.26
CA PHE A 307 9.04 4.14 -5.71
C PHE A 307 9.06 3.95 -7.22
N ILE A 308 9.32 5.02 -7.96
CA ILE A 308 9.21 5.05 -9.41
C ILE A 308 10.54 5.47 -10.03
N LYS A 309 11.09 4.65 -10.93
CA LYS A 309 12.28 4.98 -11.73
C LYS A 309 13.53 5.39 -10.93
N ASN A 310 13.64 4.96 -9.68
CA ASN A 310 14.84 5.21 -8.89
C ASN A 310 15.97 4.26 -9.33
N SER A 311 17.21 4.70 -9.15
CA SER A 311 18.37 3.89 -9.53
C SER A 311 19.52 3.92 -8.54
N ALA A 312 20.16 2.76 -8.37
CA ALA A 312 21.39 2.59 -7.58
C ALA A 312 22.17 1.35 -8.04
N ASN A 313 23.39 1.14 -7.58
CA ASN A 313 24.09 -0.13 -7.82
C ASN A 313 23.35 -1.31 -7.16
N ASP A 314 22.72 -1.09 -6.01
CA ASP A 314 21.90 -2.05 -5.27
C ASP A 314 20.77 -1.37 -4.48
N GLY A 315 19.64 -2.03 -4.28
CA GLY A 315 18.42 -1.44 -3.70
C GLY A 315 17.92 -0.25 -4.52
N GLY A 316 17.71 -0.39 -5.83
CA GLY A 316 17.33 0.73 -6.72
C GLY A 316 16.18 1.58 -6.15
N ALA A 317 15.13 0.96 -5.64
CA ALA A 317 14.07 1.63 -4.91
C ALA A 317 14.48 1.88 -3.45
N ILE A 318 14.72 0.79 -2.71
CA ILE A 318 15.01 0.86 -1.28
C ILE A 318 16.01 -0.22 -0.88
N LYS A 319 16.96 0.18 -0.02
CA LYS A 319 17.86 -0.76 0.66
C LYS A 319 17.72 -0.64 2.17
N PHE A 320 17.56 -1.78 2.82
CA PHE A 320 17.73 -1.92 4.25
C PHE A 320 19.05 -2.62 4.53
N PHE A 321 19.86 -2.04 5.41
CA PHE A 321 21.17 -2.60 5.75
C PHE A 321 21.50 -2.44 7.24
N PRO A 322 21.82 -3.53 7.97
CA PRO A 322 22.22 -3.49 9.36
C PRO A 322 23.76 -3.43 9.42
N PRO A 323 24.36 -2.29 9.80
CA PRO A 323 25.80 -2.25 9.98
C PRO A 323 26.20 -3.07 11.22
N ALA A 324 26.78 -4.26 11.03
CA ALA A 324 27.14 -5.25 12.08
C ALA A 324 25.94 -6.06 12.62
N PHE A 325 26.05 -6.71 13.80
CA PHE A 325 25.03 -7.61 14.38
C PHE A 325 23.87 -6.86 15.07
N LEU A 326 23.13 -6.02 14.32
CA LEU A 326 22.12 -5.11 14.89
C LEU A 326 20.69 -5.56 14.61
N TYR A 327 19.86 -5.63 15.65
CA TYR A 327 18.55 -6.27 15.56
C TYR A 327 17.47 -5.40 14.94
N THR A 328 16.60 -6.05 14.20
CA THR A 328 15.38 -5.50 13.60
C THR A 328 14.19 -6.06 14.36
N GLY A 329 13.23 -5.20 14.67
CA GLY A 329 11.98 -5.57 15.35
C GLY A 329 10.90 -5.87 14.33
N PHE A 330 10.11 -4.85 13.99
CA PHE A 330 9.00 -4.97 13.05
C PHE A 330 9.32 -4.26 11.73
N VAL A 331 9.08 -4.93 10.60
CA VAL A 331 9.18 -4.30 9.27
C VAL A 331 7.88 -4.56 8.52
N GLN A 332 7.19 -3.48 8.15
CA GLN A 332 5.97 -3.53 7.36
C GLN A 332 6.09 -2.69 6.09
N PHE A 333 5.65 -3.29 4.98
CA PHE A 333 5.31 -2.59 3.74
C PHE A 333 3.87 -2.91 3.40
N ASP A 334 3.07 -1.88 3.15
CA ASP A 334 1.66 -2.03 2.79
C ASP A 334 1.27 -1.02 1.69
N ASP A 335 0.48 -1.45 0.71
CA ASP A 335 -0.02 -0.57 -0.35
C ASP A 335 1.10 0.22 -1.06
N CYS A 336 2.20 -0.46 -1.42
CA CYS A 336 3.37 0.17 -2.03
C CYS A 336 3.53 -0.23 -3.50
N ASP A 337 3.89 0.75 -4.32
CA ASP A 337 4.21 0.56 -5.74
C ASP A 337 5.72 0.66 -5.99
N PHE A 338 6.29 -0.36 -6.62
CA PHE A 338 7.68 -0.40 -7.09
C PHE A 338 7.70 -0.55 -8.61
N ILE A 339 7.85 0.58 -9.31
CA ILE A 339 7.66 0.64 -10.77
C ILE A 339 8.93 1.18 -11.46
N GLU A 340 9.40 0.46 -12.48
CA GLU A 340 10.50 0.89 -13.35
C GLU A 340 11.83 1.22 -12.63
N ASN A 341 12.02 0.75 -11.39
CA ASN A 341 13.26 0.99 -10.66
C ASN A 341 14.39 0.11 -11.22
N LYS A 342 15.62 0.58 -11.06
CA LYS A 342 16.79 -0.07 -11.65
C LYS A 342 17.93 -0.26 -10.67
N SER A 343 18.41 -1.50 -10.59
CA SER A 343 19.67 -1.85 -9.96
C SER A 343 20.74 -2.11 -11.00
N ILE A 344 21.77 -1.25 -11.04
CA ILE A 344 22.60 -1.02 -12.24
C ILE A 344 23.80 -1.99 -12.32
N ASN A 345 24.27 -2.55 -11.19
CA ASN A 345 25.45 -3.42 -11.14
C ASN A 345 25.11 -4.91 -10.99
N ALA A 346 24.51 -5.50 -12.04
CA ALA A 346 24.14 -6.92 -12.12
C ALA A 346 25.35 -7.88 -12.15
N LEU A 347 26.22 -7.85 -11.14
CA LEU A 347 27.16 -8.95 -10.87
C LEU A 347 26.38 -10.18 -10.40
N ALA A 348 26.96 -11.37 -10.59
CA ALA A 348 26.32 -12.69 -10.51
C ALA A 348 25.58 -13.05 -9.19
N ASN A 349 25.70 -12.24 -8.14
CA ASN A 349 24.98 -12.42 -6.87
C ASN A 349 23.78 -11.46 -6.69
N GLY A 350 23.45 -10.68 -7.74
CA GLY A 350 22.18 -10.00 -7.99
C GLY A 350 21.82 -8.83 -7.07
N PRO A 351 22.11 -7.57 -7.45
CA PRO A 351 21.52 -6.42 -6.76
C PRO A 351 20.00 -6.38 -6.98
N ALA A 352 19.27 -5.91 -5.98
CA ALA A 352 17.81 -5.94 -5.97
C ALA A 352 17.18 -4.56 -6.04
N VAL A 353 15.93 -4.45 -6.46
CA VAL A 353 15.16 -3.20 -6.45
C VAL A 353 14.72 -2.89 -5.02
N VAL A 354 14.13 -3.89 -4.37
CA VAL A 354 13.89 -3.89 -2.92
C VAL A 354 14.85 -4.88 -2.30
N PHE A 355 15.80 -4.38 -1.52
CA PHE A 355 16.77 -5.22 -0.82
C PHE A 355 16.65 -5.02 0.68
N LEU A 356 16.23 -6.07 1.39
CA LEU A 356 16.14 -6.08 2.84
C LEU A 356 17.15 -7.07 3.41
N ASP A 357 18.21 -6.55 4.01
CA ASP A 357 19.16 -7.34 4.79
C ASP A 357 18.83 -7.12 6.27
N LEU A 358 18.31 -8.14 6.95
CA LEU A 358 17.80 -8.02 8.30
C LEU A 358 18.60 -8.92 9.24
N ILE A 359 18.69 -8.51 10.49
CA ILE A 359 19.16 -9.35 11.58
C ILE A 359 18.06 -9.30 12.61
N ASN A 360 17.40 -10.41 12.87
CA ASN A 360 16.13 -10.41 13.57
C ASN A 360 16.29 -10.66 15.06
N TYR A 361 15.47 -9.96 15.86
CA TYR A 361 15.24 -10.31 17.26
C TYR A 361 14.30 -11.52 17.35
N ASP A 362 14.30 -12.27 18.47
CA ASP A 362 13.54 -13.53 18.65
C ASP A 362 12.01 -13.42 18.39
N SER A 363 11.46 -12.21 18.32
CA SER A 363 10.04 -11.93 18.04
C SER A 363 9.80 -11.03 16.83
N ALA A 364 10.81 -10.85 15.96
CA ALA A 364 10.71 -9.97 14.81
C ALA A 364 9.65 -10.48 13.83
N GLN A 365 8.85 -9.56 13.28
CA GLN A 365 7.87 -9.86 12.24
C GLN A 365 8.10 -9.01 11.01
N GLN A 366 7.99 -9.66 9.85
CA GLN A 366 8.18 -9.08 8.54
C GLN A 366 6.89 -9.28 7.75
N VAL A 367 6.21 -8.17 7.42
CA VAL A 367 4.91 -8.17 6.77
C VAL A 367 4.98 -7.34 5.49
N PHE A 368 4.65 -7.94 4.36
CA PHE A 368 4.56 -7.26 3.07
C PHE A 368 3.20 -7.55 2.49
N ALA A 369 2.41 -6.50 2.28
CA ALA A 369 1.04 -6.62 1.86
C ALA A 369 0.66 -5.65 0.75
N ASN A 370 -0.34 -6.03 -0.05
CA ASN A 370 -1.06 -5.13 -0.96
C ASN A 370 -0.17 -4.34 -1.93
N SER A 371 0.98 -4.89 -2.31
CA SER A 371 2.04 -4.16 -3.01
C SER A 371 2.29 -4.71 -4.41
N ARG A 372 2.72 -3.83 -5.32
CA ARG A 372 2.95 -4.16 -6.73
C ARG A 372 4.41 -3.90 -7.13
N PHE A 373 4.94 -4.83 -7.92
CA PHE A 373 6.24 -4.75 -8.56
C PHE A 373 6.07 -4.90 -10.07
N ALA A 374 6.45 -3.87 -10.83
CA ALA A 374 6.30 -3.90 -12.29
C ALA A 374 7.42 -3.17 -13.04
N GLU A 375 7.84 -3.77 -14.15
CA GLU A 375 8.81 -3.22 -15.10
C GLU A 375 10.18 -2.84 -14.48
N ASN A 376 10.53 -3.43 -13.34
CA ASN A 376 11.79 -3.23 -12.66
C ASN A 376 12.94 -3.99 -13.34
N LYS A 377 14.16 -3.49 -13.13
CA LYS A 377 15.41 -4.07 -13.68
C LYS A 377 16.39 -4.42 -12.59
N GLY A 378 16.72 -5.70 -12.46
CA GLY A 378 17.50 -6.26 -11.34
C GLY A 378 16.73 -7.38 -10.65
N TRP A 379 17.22 -7.91 -9.53
CA TRP A 379 16.36 -8.78 -8.71
C TRP A 379 15.20 -7.93 -8.17
N THR A 380 13.97 -8.42 -8.19
CA THR A 380 12.83 -7.56 -7.83
C THR A 380 12.79 -7.33 -6.33
N PHE A 381 12.68 -8.41 -5.56
CA PHE A 381 12.55 -8.38 -4.12
C PHE A 381 13.48 -9.39 -3.47
N VAL A 382 14.30 -8.92 -2.54
CA VAL A 382 15.24 -9.73 -1.77
C VAL A 382 15.04 -9.46 -0.30
N LEU A 383 14.83 -10.53 0.45
CA LEU A 383 14.82 -10.51 1.91
C LEU A 383 15.77 -11.57 2.44
N ARG A 384 16.81 -11.11 3.12
CA ARG A 384 17.73 -11.96 3.85
C ARG A 384 17.64 -11.64 5.32
N SER A 385 17.74 -12.68 6.12
CA SER A 385 17.73 -12.56 7.58
C SER A 385 18.94 -13.25 8.20
N ALA A 386 19.35 -12.81 9.39
CA ALA A 386 20.24 -13.57 10.28
C ALA A 386 19.62 -13.65 11.67
N PHE A 387 19.84 -14.77 12.37
CA PHE A 387 19.13 -15.22 13.58
C PHE A 387 17.64 -15.43 13.31
N GLN A 388 17.17 -16.67 13.45
CA GLN A 388 15.91 -17.15 12.89
C GLN A 388 14.71 -16.43 13.52
N PRO A 389 14.01 -15.51 12.81
CA PRO A 389 12.69 -15.09 13.23
C PRO A 389 11.68 -16.21 12.96
N ASP A 390 10.59 -16.20 13.72
CA ASP A 390 9.56 -17.22 13.64
C ASP A 390 8.74 -17.17 12.34
N THR A 391 8.61 -16.05 11.59
CA THR A 391 7.76 -15.98 10.37
C THR A 391 7.96 -14.73 9.48
N CYS A 392 7.96 -14.91 8.15
CA CYS A 392 7.76 -13.85 7.13
C CYS A 392 6.39 -14.00 6.44
N LEU A 393 5.60 -12.92 6.37
CA LEU A 393 4.26 -12.86 5.78
C LEU A 393 4.27 -12.00 4.51
N LEU A 394 4.02 -12.63 3.36
CA LEU A 394 3.84 -11.97 2.07
C LEU A 394 2.40 -12.21 1.63
N ASN A 395 1.62 -11.15 1.40
CA ASN A 395 0.20 -11.29 1.08
C ASN A 395 -0.28 -10.29 0.03
N ASN A 396 -1.14 -10.69 -0.89
CA ASN A 396 -1.71 -9.78 -1.89
C ASN A 396 -0.64 -8.99 -2.67
N LEU A 397 0.37 -9.70 -3.19
CA LEU A 397 1.45 -9.11 -3.96
C LEU A 397 1.27 -9.39 -5.45
N LEU A 398 1.54 -8.39 -6.29
CA LEU A 398 1.59 -8.52 -7.75
C LEU A 398 3.02 -8.35 -8.25
N PHE A 399 3.57 -9.38 -8.89
CA PHE A 399 4.88 -9.36 -9.53
C PHE A 399 4.75 -9.49 -11.05
N LYS A 400 5.21 -8.47 -11.78
CA LYS A 400 5.21 -8.38 -13.25
C LYS A 400 6.49 -7.73 -13.78
N ASP A 401 7.61 -8.45 -13.65
CA ASP A 401 8.93 -8.01 -14.10
C ASP A 401 9.51 -8.97 -15.17
N GLU A 402 9.81 -8.41 -16.35
CA GLU A 402 10.33 -9.17 -17.50
C GLU A 402 11.87 -9.15 -17.62
N ASP A 403 12.57 -8.41 -16.77
CA ASP A 403 14.03 -8.24 -16.83
C ASP A 403 14.64 -8.40 -15.43
N ALA A 404 14.24 -9.48 -14.76
CA ALA A 404 14.70 -9.82 -13.43
C ALA A 404 15.36 -11.19 -13.42
N ASN A 405 16.55 -11.32 -12.82
CA ASN A 405 17.15 -12.65 -12.69
C ASN A 405 16.43 -13.46 -11.58
N ILE A 406 15.97 -12.84 -10.49
CA ILE A 406 15.07 -13.45 -9.50
C ILE A 406 13.97 -12.44 -9.17
N ILE A 407 12.72 -12.89 -9.09
CA ILE A 407 11.59 -12.05 -8.70
C ILE A 407 11.51 -11.95 -7.18
N LEU A 408 11.31 -13.07 -6.49
CA LEU A 408 11.23 -13.13 -5.04
C LEU A 408 12.34 -14.00 -4.48
N HIS A 409 13.27 -13.44 -3.72
CA HIS A 409 14.29 -14.20 -3.00
C HIS A 409 14.15 -14.04 -1.49
N ILE A 410 13.95 -15.16 -0.77
CA ILE A 410 13.83 -15.19 0.69
C ILE A 410 14.85 -16.17 1.28
N SER A 411 15.74 -15.71 2.15
CA SER A 411 16.71 -16.59 2.81
C SER A 411 16.77 -16.45 4.33
N SER A 412 17.13 -17.55 5.00
CA SER A 412 17.42 -17.61 6.45
C SER A 412 16.23 -17.23 7.35
N GLN A 413 15.09 -17.85 7.08
CA GLN A 413 13.84 -17.72 7.85
C GLN A 413 13.38 -19.11 8.26
N ASP A 414 12.58 -19.26 9.32
CA ASP A 414 11.99 -20.57 9.60
C ASP A 414 10.76 -20.84 8.71
N TYR A 415 9.88 -19.85 8.57
CA TYR A 415 8.62 -19.99 7.85
C TYR A 415 8.40 -18.82 6.89
N LEU A 416 8.09 -19.15 5.63
CA LEU A 416 7.57 -18.21 4.64
C LEU A 416 6.10 -18.52 4.38
N TYR A 417 5.23 -17.53 4.55
CA TYR A 417 3.83 -17.57 4.12
C TYR A 417 3.67 -16.62 2.94
N LEU A 418 3.31 -17.17 1.78
CA LEU A 418 3.04 -16.45 0.55
C LEU A 418 1.57 -16.64 0.19
N GLY A 419 0.78 -15.58 0.36
CA GLY A 419 -0.66 -15.59 0.26
C GLY A 419 -1.20 -14.71 -0.83
N ASN A 420 -2.29 -15.13 -1.47
CA ASN A 420 -3.11 -14.28 -2.33
C ASN A 420 -2.27 -13.50 -3.38
N SER A 421 -1.17 -14.07 -3.88
CA SER A 421 -0.18 -13.33 -4.67
C SER A 421 -0.14 -13.83 -6.10
N THR A 422 0.10 -12.91 -7.04
CA THR A 422 0.13 -13.16 -8.47
C THR A 422 1.51 -12.89 -9.06
N PHE A 423 2.06 -13.88 -9.75
CA PHE A 423 3.26 -13.79 -10.57
C PHE A 423 2.83 -13.92 -12.03
N SER A 424 2.84 -12.82 -12.76
CA SER A 424 2.32 -12.74 -14.13
C SER A 424 3.40 -12.29 -15.11
N GLY A 425 3.64 -13.08 -16.15
CA GLY A 425 4.49 -12.68 -17.28
C GLY A 425 5.97 -12.48 -16.94
N ASN A 426 6.46 -12.99 -15.80
CA ASN A 426 7.83 -12.75 -15.37
C ASN A 426 8.83 -13.55 -16.19
N LYS A 427 9.98 -12.96 -16.52
CA LYS A 427 11.09 -13.68 -17.19
C LYS A 427 12.30 -13.67 -16.26
N ALA A 428 12.57 -14.81 -15.63
CA ALA A 428 13.60 -14.92 -14.60
C ALA A 428 14.32 -16.26 -14.61
N SER A 429 15.36 -16.39 -13.79
CA SER A 429 15.89 -17.72 -13.44
C SER A 429 14.85 -18.52 -12.69
N SER A 430 14.17 -17.89 -11.73
CA SER A 430 13.06 -18.42 -10.94
C SER A 430 12.16 -17.27 -10.47
N CYS A 431 10.87 -17.54 -10.32
CA CYS A 431 9.92 -16.59 -9.76
C CYS A 431 10.09 -16.48 -8.24
N VAL A 432 10.28 -17.61 -7.58
CA VAL A 432 10.55 -17.66 -6.15
C VAL A 432 11.83 -18.44 -5.94
N SER A 433 12.74 -17.89 -5.16
CA SER A 433 13.97 -18.54 -4.75
C SER A 433 14.09 -18.47 -3.24
N THR A 434 14.46 -19.58 -2.63
CA THR A 434 14.68 -19.65 -1.19
C THR A 434 15.97 -20.36 -0.81
N ALA A 435 16.49 -20.01 0.37
CA ALA A 435 17.66 -20.66 0.96
C ALA A 435 17.53 -20.72 2.48
N ILE A 436 17.83 -21.89 3.08
CA ILE A 436 17.83 -22.09 4.54
C ILE A 436 16.45 -21.76 5.13
N LEU A 437 15.44 -22.57 4.81
CA LEU A 437 14.07 -22.44 5.32
C LEU A 437 13.56 -23.74 5.95
N LYS A 438 12.71 -23.70 6.98
CA LYS A 438 12.00 -24.93 7.41
C LYS A 438 10.79 -25.18 6.52
N LYS A 439 9.98 -24.16 6.26
CA LYS A 439 8.74 -24.34 5.49
C LYS A 439 8.39 -23.14 4.63
N ILE A 440 7.90 -23.42 3.43
CA ILE A 440 7.21 -22.47 2.55
C ILE A 440 5.75 -22.90 2.44
N SER A 441 4.82 -21.98 2.63
CA SER A 441 3.40 -22.19 2.40
C SER A 441 2.90 -21.16 1.39
N CYS A 442 2.51 -21.62 0.21
CA CYS A 442 1.84 -20.81 -0.81
C CYS A 442 0.34 -21.11 -0.78
N PHE A 443 -0.48 -20.08 -0.58
CA PHE A 443 -1.95 -20.20 -0.53
C PHE A 443 -2.61 -19.19 -1.45
N ASN A 444 -3.63 -19.61 -2.20
CA ASN A 444 -4.36 -18.75 -3.15
C ASN A 444 -3.44 -18.00 -4.14
N CYS A 445 -2.33 -18.61 -4.55
CA CYS A 445 -1.39 -17.95 -5.44
C CYS A 445 -1.67 -18.28 -6.91
N LEU A 446 -1.39 -17.33 -7.79
CA LEU A 446 -1.48 -17.49 -9.23
C LEU A 446 -0.10 -17.27 -9.87
N PHE A 447 0.43 -18.29 -10.54
CA PHE A 447 1.63 -18.20 -11.37
C PHE A 447 1.20 -18.39 -12.81
N GLU A 448 1.25 -17.33 -13.62
CA GLU A 448 0.82 -17.38 -15.00
C GLU A 448 1.80 -16.76 -16.00
N HIS A 449 1.98 -17.43 -17.14
CA HIS A 449 2.83 -16.95 -18.25
C HIS A 449 4.28 -16.61 -17.85
N ASN A 450 4.81 -17.22 -16.79
CA ASN A 450 6.19 -16.98 -16.37
C ASN A 450 7.17 -17.87 -17.14
N ILE A 451 8.34 -17.33 -17.43
CA ILE A 451 9.46 -18.05 -18.05
C ILE A 451 10.56 -18.22 -17.01
N ALA A 452 10.85 -19.48 -16.65
CA ALA A 452 11.91 -19.85 -15.72
C ALA A 452 13.09 -20.52 -16.44
N SER A 453 14.18 -19.77 -16.61
CA SER A 453 15.38 -20.25 -17.31
C SER A 453 16.16 -21.32 -16.54
N SER A 454 16.07 -21.35 -15.20
CA SER A 454 16.66 -22.42 -14.38
C SER A 454 15.91 -23.75 -14.49
N GLY A 455 14.74 -23.76 -15.14
CA GLY A 455 13.82 -24.89 -15.16
C GLY A 455 12.97 -25.04 -13.89
N ARG A 456 12.96 -24.04 -13.00
CA ARG A 456 12.17 -24.03 -11.76
C ARG A 456 11.46 -22.68 -11.55
N LEU A 457 10.16 -22.72 -11.29
CA LEU A 457 9.40 -21.54 -10.87
C LEU A 457 9.69 -21.19 -9.41
N ILE A 458 9.65 -22.20 -8.54
CA ILE A 458 10.05 -22.11 -7.14
C ILE A 458 11.34 -22.92 -7.01
N HIS A 459 12.40 -22.25 -6.56
CA HIS A 459 13.73 -22.81 -6.42
C HIS A 459 14.15 -22.76 -4.95
N GLU A 460 14.08 -23.91 -4.30
CA GLU A 460 14.37 -24.08 -2.90
C GLU A 460 15.73 -24.72 -2.70
N THR A 461 16.53 -24.14 -1.80
CA THR A 461 17.73 -24.74 -1.25
C THR A 461 17.58 -24.86 0.27
N ASP A 462 17.93 -26.02 0.83
CA ASP A 462 17.82 -26.31 2.27
C ASP A 462 16.43 -25.99 2.85
N THR A 463 15.38 -26.43 2.17
CA THR A 463 13.98 -26.29 2.61
C THR A 463 13.39 -27.65 3.00
N ASP A 464 12.76 -27.79 4.17
CA ASP A 464 12.18 -29.08 4.57
C ASP A 464 10.82 -29.37 3.93
N THR A 465 9.94 -28.36 3.84
CA THR A 465 8.57 -28.54 3.35
C THR A 465 8.13 -27.42 2.41
N LEU A 466 7.55 -27.81 1.27
CA LEU A 466 6.79 -26.94 0.38
C LEU A 466 5.32 -27.33 0.44
N LEU A 467 4.46 -26.39 0.85
CA LEU A 467 3.02 -26.55 0.89
C LEU A 467 2.37 -25.62 -0.13
N LEU A 468 1.64 -26.21 -1.08
CA LEU A 468 0.85 -25.51 -2.09
C LEU A 468 -0.64 -25.77 -1.80
N LEU A 469 -1.39 -24.71 -1.54
CA LEU A 469 -2.81 -24.77 -1.27
C LEU A 469 -3.56 -23.84 -2.22
N ASN A 470 -4.66 -24.33 -2.80
CA ASN A 470 -5.60 -23.51 -3.55
C ASN A 470 -4.92 -22.62 -4.61
N SER A 471 -3.89 -23.10 -5.28
CA SER A 471 -3.03 -22.25 -6.15
C SER A 471 -3.09 -22.72 -7.60
N ALA A 472 -2.85 -21.82 -8.54
CA ALA A 472 -2.81 -22.16 -9.96
C ALA A 472 -1.45 -21.84 -10.57
N PHE A 473 -0.97 -22.76 -11.40
CA PHE A 473 0.21 -22.64 -12.24
C PHE A 473 -0.24 -22.86 -13.69
N VAL A 474 -0.33 -21.77 -14.45
CA VAL A 474 -0.93 -21.78 -15.80
C VAL A 474 0.05 -21.24 -16.85
N ASP A 475 0.26 -21.98 -17.93
CA ASP A 475 1.04 -21.55 -19.10
C ASP A 475 2.46 -21.04 -18.77
N ASN A 476 3.11 -21.66 -17.77
CA ASN A 476 4.48 -21.33 -17.39
C ASN A 476 5.49 -22.16 -18.19
N GLU A 477 6.57 -21.52 -18.66
CA GLU A 477 7.63 -22.15 -19.45
C GLU A 477 8.86 -22.50 -18.58
N LEU A 478 9.21 -23.79 -18.54
CA LEU A 478 10.38 -24.31 -17.81
C LEU A 478 11.49 -24.74 -18.79
N GLN A 479 12.50 -23.88 -19.00
CA GLN A 479 13.40 -24.00 -20.17
C GLN A 479 14.51 -25.05 -20.05
N GLN A 480 14.91 -25.47 -18.84
CA GLN A 480 15.99 -26.45 -18.69
C GLN A 480 15.53 -27.87 -19.07
N SER A 481 16.27 -28.57 -19.94
CA SER A 481 15.85 -29.85 -20.54
C SER A 481 16.15 -31.11 -19.71
N ALA A 482 17.02 -31.04 -18.69
CA ALA A 482 17.42 -32.18 -17.86
C ALA A 482 16.73 -32.14 -16.48
N ILE A 483 16.33 -33.31 -15.96
CA ILE A 483 15.90 -33.49 -14.56
C ILE A 483 17.16 -33.50 -13.68
N ASN A 484 17.75 -32.33 -13.41
CA ASN A 484 18.90 -32.20 -12.50
C ASN A 484 18.48 -31.91 -11.05
N ASN A 485 17.20 -32.04 -10.74
CA ASN A 485 16.54 -31.22 -9.71
C ASN A 485 15.85 -32.03 -8.62
N SER A 486 16.53 -32.98 -7.99
CA SER A 486 15.92 -33.70 -6.86
C SER A 486 15.67 -32.74 -5.70
N PHE A 487 14.42 -32.55 -5.29
CA PHE A 487 14.13 -31.77 -4.08
C PHE A 487 14.37 -32.64 -2.85
N ASP A 488 15.28 -32.28 -1.97
CA ASP A 488 15.40 -32.92 -0.65
C ASP A 488 14.37 -32.38 0.35
N LEU A 489 13.11 -32.30 -0.08
CA LEU A 489 11.99 -31.71 0.68
C LEU A 489 10.72 -32.55 0.55
N THR A 490 9.83 -32.40 1.52
CA THR A 490 8.47 -32.93 1.49
C THR A 490 7.56 -31.92 0.81
N MET A 491 6.98 -32.30 -0.32
CA MET A 491 6.02 -31.44 -1.02
C MET A 491 4.59 -31.91 -0.75
N GLN A 492 3.71 -30.95 -0.50
CA GLN A 492 2.28 -31.17 -0.34
C GLN A 492 1.53 -30.21 -1.24
N ALA A 493 0.70 -30.72 -2.16
CA ALA A 493 -0.15 -29.90 -3.01
C ALA A 493 -1.62 -30.32 -2.87
N PHE A 494 -2.49 -29.36 -2.55
CA PHE A 494 -3.92 -29.57 -2.41
C PHE A 494 -4.72 -28.48 -3.10
N ASN A 495 -5.82 -28.86 -3.76
CA ASN A 495 -6.73 -27.90 -4.43
C ASN A 495 -6.01 -27.03 -5.48
N CYS A 496 -4.96 -27.56 -6.11
CA CYS A 496 -4.12 -26.80 -7.03
C CYS A 496 -4.39 -27.15 -8.50
N THR A 497 -4.27 -26.16 -9.37
CA THR A 497 -4.43 -26.29 -10.82
C THR A 497 -3.08 -26.20 -11.51
N PHE A 498 -2.71 -27.21 -12.28
CA PHE A 498 -1.51 -27.22 -13.12
C PHE A 498 -1.95 -27.37 -14.59
N SER A 499 -1.92 -26.28 -15.34
CA SER A 499 -2.35 -26.25 -16.75
C SER A 499 -1.32 -25.56 -17.63
N GLY A 500 -1.15 -26.01 -18.88
CA GLY A 500 -0.13 -25.49 -19.79
C GLY A 500 1.31 -25.85 -19.43
N ILE A 501 1.51 -26.82 -18.53
CA ILE A 501 2.85 -27.22 -18.06
C ILE A 501 3.29 -28.51 -18.78
N HIS A 502 4.18 -28.36 -19.76
CA HIS A 502 4.58 -29.47 -20.65
C HIS A 502 5.47 -30.56 -20.00
N ASP A 503 6.07 -30.31 -18.83
CA ASP A 503 6.91 -31.29 -18.12
C ASP A 503 6.72 -31.22 -16.60
N TYR A 504 5.58 -31.72 -16.14
CA TYR A 504 5.24 -31.79 -14.70
C TYR A 504 6.29 -32.57 -13.89
N LYS A 505 7.07 -33.48 -14.49
CA LYS A 505 8.12 -34.20 -13.75
C LYS A 505 9.17 -33.25 -13.18
N LYS A 506 9.43 -32.11 -13.82
CA LYS A 506 10.34 -31.08 -13.28
C LYS A 506 9.80 -30.40 -12.03
N PHE A 507 8.48 -30.31 -11.90
CA PHE A 507 7.81 -29.66 -10.79
C PHE A 507 7.67 -30.61 -9.57
N PHE A 508 7.43 -31.91 -9.80
CA PHE A 508 7.14 -32.86 -8.72
C PHE A 508 8.28 -33.87 -8.41
N TYR A 509 9.55 -33.56 -8.71
CA TYR A 509 10.65 -34.52 -8.51
C TYR A 509 11.30 -34.45 -7.11
N THR A 510 10.67 -35.09 -6.11
CA THR A 510 11.11 -35.05 -4.69
C THR A 510 11.83 -36.33 -4.22
N LEU A 511 12.73 -36.17 -3.25
CA LEU A 511 13.46 -37.26 -2.58
C LEU A 511 12.75 -37.75 -1.31
N LYS A 512 11.97 -36.88 -0.65
CA LYS A 512 11.18 -37.24 0.54
C LYS A 512 9.73 -37.57 0.14
N PRO A 513 9.04 -38.45 0.89
CA PRO A 513 7.64 -38.75 0.65
C PRO A 513 6.78 -37.48 0.55
N SER A 514 6.05 -37.36 -0.54
CA SER A 514 5.28 -36.18 -0.92
C SER A 514 3.86 -36.57 -1.31
N LEU A 515 2.90 -35.66 -1.18
CA LEU A 515 1.49 -35.94 -1.42
C LEU A 515 0.87 -34.86 -2.32
N ILE A 516 0.19 -35.30 -3.37
CA ILE A 516 -0.69 -34.44 -4.16
C ILE A 516 -2.11 -35.00 -4.10
N SER A 517 -3.13 -34.16 -3.88
CA SER A 517 -4.53 -34.62 -3.90
C SER A 517 -5.49 -33.47 -4.17
N HIS A 518 -6.64 -33.77 -4.75
CA HIS A 518 -7.62 -32.74 -5.16
C HIS A 518 -6.99 -31.68 -6.07
N CYS A 519 -6.17 -32.11 -7.03
CA CYS A 519 -5.46 -31.23 -7.96
C CYS A 519 -5.83 -31.56 -9.40
N TYR A 520 -5.76 -30.55 -10.26
CA TYR A 520 -5.94 -30.71 -11.70
C TYR A 520 -4.60 -30.73 -12.44
N PHE A 521 -4.50 -31.58 -13.46
CA PHE A 521 -3.39 -31.62 -14.42
C PHE A 521 -3.94 -31.83 -15.84
N ASP A 522 -3.39 -31.17 -16.86
CA ASP A 522 -3.81 -31.46 -18.25
C ASP A 522 -3.57 -32.92 -18.62
N SER A 523 -2.43 -33.45 -18.18
CA SER A 523 -2.07 -34.85 -18.30
C SER A 523 -1.12 -35.21 -17.16
N LEU A 524 -1.46 -36.25 -16.39
CA LEU A 524 -0.61 -36.79 -15.35
C LEU A 524 -0.75 -38.31 -15.30
N ASP A 525 0.39 -39.01 -15.27
CA ASP A 525 0.45 -40.41 -14.88
C ASP A 525 1.16 -40.53 -13.53
N CYS A 526 0.36 -40.83 -12.51
CA CYS A 526 0.82 -41.00 -11.13
C CYS A 526 1.87 -42.10 -10.97
N ASN A 527 1.90 -43.10 -11.86
CA ASN A 527 2.90 -44.17 -11.79
C ASN A 527 4.27 -43.72 -12.34
N LEU A 528 4.31 -42.62 -13.08
CA LEU A 528 5.53 -42.05 -13.67
C LEU A 528 6.13 -40.92 -12.83
N LEU A 529 5.44 -40.50 -11.77
CA LEU A 529 6.05 -39.70 -10.72
C LEU A 529 6.96 -40.65 -9.93
N PHE A 530 8.25 -40.31 -9.84
CA PHE A 530 9.26 -41.10 -9.11
C PHE A 530 8.74 -41.52 -7.71
N PRO A 531 9.23 -42.62 -7.12
CA PRO A 531 8.49 -43.44 -6.15
C PRO A 531 8.07 -42.74 -4.83
N ASN A 532 8.47 -41.50 -4.62
CA ASN A 532 8.23 -40.74 -3.41
C ASN A 532 7.00 -39.82 -3.49
N VAL A 533 6.44 -39.54 -4.68
CA VAL A 533 5.20 -38.75 -4.80
C VAL A 533 3.98 -39.66 -4.84
N ILE A 534 3.10 -39.49 -3.87
CA ILE A 534 1.84 -40.22 -3.77
C ILE A 534 0.73 -39.35 -4.36
N CYS A 535 0.05 -39.86 -5.37
CA CYS A 535 -1.24 -39.34 -5.79
C CYS A 535 -2.32 -39.82 -4.82
N GLY A 536 -2.87 -38.89 -4.05
CA GLY A 536 -4.05 -39.08 -3.22
C GLY A 536 -5.35 -39.02 -4.04
N PRO A 537 -6.51 -38.98 -3.36
CA PRO A 537 -7.81 -38.87 -4.02
C PRO A 537 -8.00 -37.52 -4.73
N GLY A 538 -9.01 -37.42 -5.59
CA GLY A 538 -9.42 -36.16 -6.21
C GLY A 538 -8.48 -35.63 -7.28
N ILE A 539 -7.56 -36.44 -7.81
CA ILE A 539 -6.75 -36.03 -8.96
C ILE A 539 -7.63 -36.03 -10.22
N ILE A 540 -7.71 -34.88 -10.88
CA ILE A 540 -8.46 -34.67 -12.12
C ILE A 540 -7.47 -34.53 -13.28
N THR A 541 -7.71 -35.26 -14.38
CA THR A 541 -6.92 -35.17 -15.60
C THR A 541 -7.78 -35.04 -16.85
N GLY A 542 -7.29 -34.29 -17.84
CA GLY A 542 -8.01 -34.03 -19.09
C GLY A 542 -9.26 -33.15 -18.93
N GLY A 543 -9.96 -32.87 -20.03
CA GLY A 543 -11.18 -32.04 -20.04
C GLY A 543 -10.95 -30.53 -19.95
N GLY A 544 -9.76 -30.08 -19.55
CA GLY A 544 -9.42 -28.66 -19.41
C GLY A 544 -9.97 -28.06 -18.10
N PRO A 545 -9.33 -27.02 -17.55
CA PRO A 545 -9.83 -26.35 -16.36
C PRO A 545 -11.08 -25.48 -16.63
N MET A 546 -11.36 -25.19 -17.91
CA MET A 546 -12.48 -24.32 -18.34
C MET A 546 -12.45 -22.93 -17.70
N PHE A 547 -11.33 -22.22 -17.87
CA PHE A 547 -11.20 -20.82 -17.43
C PHE A 547 -12.07 -19.88 -18.28
N ALA A 548 -12.51 -18.79 -17.65
CA ALA A 548 -13.40 -17.81 -18.29
C ALA A 548 -12.72 -17.01 -19.41
N ALA A 549 -11.54 -16.43 -19.17
CA ALA A 549 -10.78 -15.69 -20.17
C ALA A 549 -9.27 -15.69 -19.83
N PRO A 550 -8.56 -16.82 -20.03
CA PRO A 550 -7.16 -16.97 -19.64
C PRO A 550 -6.22 -16.02 -20.38
N ASP A 551 -6.48 -15.72 -21.67
CA ASP A 551 -5.69 -14.78 -22.47
C ASP A 551 -5.66 -13.34 -21.90
N SER A 552 -6.62 -13.01 -21.03
CA SER A 552 -6.67 -11.72 -20.32
C SER A 552 -6.37 -11.86 -18.82
N GLY A 553 -5.80 -12.98 -18.38
CA GLY A 553 -5.47 -13.26 -16.98
C GLY A 553 -6.68 -13.63 -16.09
N ASN A 554 -7.84 -13.93 -16.66
CA ASN A 554 -9.03 -14.31 -15.89
C ASN A 554 -9.17 -15.84 -15.79
N TYR A 555 -8.62 -16.38 -14.70
CA TYR A 555 -8.60 -17.81 -14.40
C TYR A 555 -9.75 -18.29 -13.50
N ARG A 556 -10.84 -17.52 -13.42
CA ARG A 556 -12.08 -18.00 -12.77
C ARG A 556 -12.67 -19.15 -13.58
N LEU A 557 -13.25 -20.13 -12.90
CA LEU A 557 -13.84 -21.30 -13.54
C LEU A 557 -15.18 -20.94 -14.18
N LEU A 558 -15.45 -21.51 -15.35
CA LEU A 558 -16.78 -21.49 -15.96
C LEU A 558 -17.71 -22.49 -15.24
N PRO A 559 -19.04 -22.29 -15.26
CA PRO A 559 -19.99 -23.09 -14.47
C PRO A 559 -20.00 -24.60 -14.75
N CYS A 560 -19.50 -25.05 -15.91
CA CYS A 560 -19.39 -26.47 -16.25
C CYS A 560 -18.00 -27.07 -15.96
N SER A 561 -17.11 -26.32 -15.32
CA SER A 561 -15.76 -26.77 -15.04
C SER A 561 -15.78 -28.03 -14.15
N PRO A 562 -14.96 -29.05 -14.46
CA PRO A 562 -14.80 -30.20 -13.57
C PRO A 562 -14.06 -29.86 -12.27
N LEU A 563 -13.51 -28.65 -12.13
CA LEU A 563 -12.76 -28.17 -10.96
C LEU A 563 -13.67 -27.47 -9.92
N LEU A 564 -14.91 -27.18 -10.29
CA LEU A 564 -15.92 -26.54 -9.46
C LEU A 564 -16.37 -27.48 -8.33
N ASP A 565 -16.39 -27.00 -7.07
CA ASP A 565 -16.71 -27.79 -5.87
C ASP A 565 -15.89 -29.11 -5.74
N ALA A 566 -14.75 -29.23 -6.42
CA ALA A 566 -14.00 -30.48 -6.51
C ALA A 566 -12.84 -30.59 -5.50
N GLY A 567 -12.59 -29.53 -4.75
CA GLY A 567 -11.52 -29.46 -3.76
C GLY A 567 -11.89 -30.07 -2.40
N ASN A 568 -10.92 -30.06 -1.50
CA ASN A 568 -11.03 -30.59 -0.14
C ASN A 568 -11.06 -29.47 0.90
N ASN A 569 -12.19 -29.31 1.57
CA ASN A 569 -12.37 -28.30 2.64
C ASN A 569 -11.49 -28.58 3.87
N ASN A 570 -11.07 -29.82 4.11
CA ASN A 570 -10.34 -30.20 5.32
C ASN A 570 -8.87 -29.72 5.32
N VAL A 571 -8.37 -29.26 4.18
CA VAL A 571 -6.99 -28.74 4.06
C VAL A 571 -6.90 -27.24 4.29
N LEU A 572 -8.03 -26.55 4.45
CA LEU A 572 -8.08 -25.13 4.74
C LEU A 572 -7.61 -24.86 6.18
N ALA A 573 -6.67 -23.93 6.35
CA ALA A 573 -6.26 -23.46 7.65
C ALA A 573 -7.23 -22.37 8.18
N PRO A 574 -7.25 -22.09 9.51
CA PRO A 574 -8.07 -21.03 10.11
C PRO A 574 -7.84 -19.59 9.57
N GLY A 575 -6.90 -19.37 8.64
CA GLY A 575 -6.66 -18.11 7.94
C GLY A 575 -7.06 -18.10 6.45
N ASP A 576 -7.45 -19.23 5.88
CA ASP A 576 -7.86 -19.38 4.47
C ASP A 576 -9.35 -19.05 4.28
N SER A 577 -9.80 -17.92 4.82
CA SER A 577 -11.22 -17.55 4.83
C SER A 577 -11.70 -16.94 3.51
N THR A 578 -10.76 -16.50 2.67
CA THR A 578 -11.04 -15.86 1.38
C THR A 578 -10.24 -16.47 0.23
N ASP A 579 -10.69 -16.27 -0.99
CA ASP A 579 -9.99 -16.59 -2.24
C ASP A 579 -9.12 -15.41 -2.70
N LEU A 580 -8.50 -15.50 -3.89
CA LEU A 580 -7.64 -14.46 -4.44
C LEU A 580 -8.38 -13.15 -4.77
N ASP A 581 -9.72 -13.15 -4.88
CA ASP A 581 -10.54 -11.94 -5.02
C ASP A 581 -10.95 -11.33 -3.67
N GLY A 582 -10.56 -11.95 -2.55
CA GLY A 582 -11.06 -11.58 -1.23
C GLY A 582 -12.50 -12.04 -0.95
N LEU A 583 -13.07 -12.91 -1.78
CA LEU A 583 -14.40 -13.50 -1.58
C LEU A 583 -14.31 -14.74 -0.69
N PRO A 584 -15.39 -15.16 0.01
CA PRO A 584 -15.33 -16.32 0.91
C PRO A 584 -14.80 -17.58 0.24
N ARG A 585 -13.87 -18.31 0.89
CA ARG A 585 -13.20 -19.48 0.30
C ARG A 585 -14.11 -20.68 0.08
N ILE A 586 -15.28 -20.74 0.70
CA ILE A 586 -16.31 -21.72 0.40
C ILE A 586 -17.59 -20.94 0.07
N ARG A 587 -17.96 -20.91 -1.21
CA ARG A 587 -19.18 -20.23 -1.67
C ARG A 587 -20.34 -21.18 -1.97
N ARG A 588 -20.03 -22.45 -2.16
CA ARG A 588 -20.95 -23.52 -2.52
C ARG A 588 -20.83 -24.68 -1.52
N ALA A 589 -20.61 -25.91 -1.98
CA ALA A 589 -20.52 -27.09 -1.11
C ALA A 589 -19.08 -27.37 -0.69
N ALA A 590 -18.14 -27.13 -1.60
CA ALA A 590 -16.72 -27.30 -1.36
C ALA A 590 -15.92 -26.18 -2.02
N VAL A 591 -14.63 -26.12 -1.71
CA VAL A 591 -13.71 -25.23 -2.41
C VAL A 591 -13.55 -25.66 -3.86
N ASP A 592 -13.45 -24.69 -4.75
CA ASP A 592 -13.02 -24.89 -6.13
C ASP A 592 -11.52 -25.24 -6.15
N ILE A 593 -11.09 -26.06 -7.12
CA ILE A 593 -9.66 -26.30 -7.36
C ILE A 593 -9.06 -25.07 -8.05
N GLY A 594 -8.13 -24.39 -7.38
CA GLY A 594 -7.47 -23.18 -7.85
C GLY A 594 -7.63 -21.98 -6.89
N PRO A 595 -7.15 -20.79 -7.29
CA PRO A 595 -7.07 -19.61 -6.42
C PRO A 595 -8.36 -18.81 -6.28
N TYR A 596 -9.37 -19.08 -7.12
CA TYR A 596 -10.64 -18.36 -7.13
C TYR A 596 -11.80 -19.28 -6.75
N GLU A 597 -12.86 -18.68 -6.20
CA GLU A 597 -14.15 -19.33 -5.97
C GLU A 597 -15.23 -18.78 -6.89
N THR A 598 -15.96 -19.68 -7.53
CA THR A 598 -17.04 -19.33 -8.45
C THR A 598 -18.32 -19.00 -7.69
N PRO A 599 -19.11 -18.01 -8.12
CA PRO A 599 -20.43 -17.76 -7.56
C PRO A 599 -21.33 -19.00 -7.55
N ALA A 600 -22.19 -19.09 -6.53
CA ALA A 600 -23.29 -20.04 -6.55
C ALA A 600 -24.28 -19.68 -7.67
N PRO A 601 -24.96 -20.68 -8.28
CA PRO A 601 -26.01 -20.45 -9.26
C PRO A 601 -27.04 -19.44 -8.78
N ALA A 602 -27.37 -18.45 -9.61
CA ALA A 602 -28.35 -17.43 -9.28
C ALA A 602 -29.55 -17.48 -10.23
N LEU A 603 -30.75 -17.30 -9.64
CA LEU A 603 -32.00 -17.17 -10.38
C LEU A 603 -32.34 -15.69 -10.56
N ASN A 604 -32.44 -15.26 -11.81
CA ASN A 604 -32.85 -13.91 -12.18
C ASN A 604 -34.28 -13.96 -12.72
N ALA A 605 -35.26 -13.67 -11.85
CA ALA A 605 -36.68 -13.65 -12.21
C ALA A 605 -37.08 -12.31 -12.80
N ASP A 606 -37.85 -12.34 -13.89
CA ASP A 606 -38.58 -11.16 -14.37
C ASP A 606 -39.73 -10.83 -13.41
N PRO A 607 -40.22 -9.58 -13.41
CA PRO A 607 -41.45 -9.26 -12.70
C PRO A 607 -42.59 -10.21 -13.10
N ALA A 608 -43.21 -10.83 -12.10
CA ALA A 608 -44.37 -11.68 -12.32
C ALA A 608 -45.49 -10.90 -13.01
N THR A 609 -46.09 -11.50 -14.03
CA THR A 609 -47.33 -11.00 -14.62
C THR A 609 -48.48 -11.47 -13.74
N GLU A 610 -49.23 -10.53 -13.20
CA GLU A 610 -50.41 -10.82 -12.38
C GLU A 610 -51.60 -11.31 -13.23
N PRO A 611 -52.56 -12.02 -12.63
CA PRO A 611 -53.82 -12.34 -13.29
C PRO A 611 -54.59 -11.08 -13.70
N SER A 612 -55.40 -11.19 -14.75
CA SER A 612 -56.21 -10.07 -15.28
C SER A 612 -57.39 -9.65 -14.39
N CYS A 613 -57.67 -10.42 -13.34
CA CYS A 613 -58.68 -10.12 -12.33
C CYS A 613 -58.40 -10.91 -11.04
N PRO A 614 -58.94 -10.47 -9.90
CA PRO A 614 -58.87 -11.23 -8.65
C PRO A 614 -59.46 -12.64 -8.82
N GLY A 615 -58.77 -13.66 -8.30
CA GLY A 615 -59.12 -15.08 -8.43
C GLY A 615 -58.91 -15.68 -9.81
N GLY A 616 -58.39 -14.91 -10.78
CA GLY A 616 -58.08 -15.39 -12.12
C GLY A 616 -56.81 -16.24 -12.18
N ALA A 617 -56.66 -17.04 -13.24
CA ALA A 617 -55.49 -17.88 -13.49
C ALA A 617 -54.81 -17.52 -14.82
N SER A 618 -54.57 -16.22 -15.05
CA SER A 618 -53.90 -15.72 -16.27
C SER A 618 -52.52 -15.13 -16.01
N GLY A 619 -51.99 -15.25 -14.79
CA GLY A 619 -50.66 -14.78 -14.44
C GLY A 619 -49.56 -15.63 -15.08
N ALA A 620 -48.35 -15.08 -15.11
CA ALA A 620 -47.18 -15.74 -15.69
C ALA A 620 -45.89 -15.32 -14.99
N VAL A 621 -44.87 -16.16 -15.13
CA VAL A 621 -43.52 -15.92 -14.64
C VAL A 621 -42.52 -16.42 -15.66
N ALA A 622 -41.41 -15.69 -15.79
CA ALA A 622 -40.25 -16.07 -16.55
C ALA A 622 -38.99 -15.77 -15.72
N PHE A 623 -37.93 -16.55 -15.94
CA PHE A 623 -36.66 -16.36 -15.28
C PHE A 623 -35.51 -16.89 -16.14
N THR A 624 -34.31 -16.48 -15.78
CA THR A 624 -33.04 -17.00 -16.30
C THR A 624 -32.15 -17.46 -15.16
N ILE A 625 -31.15 -18.28 -15.49
CA ILE A 625 -30.21 -18.83 -14.53
C ILE A 625 -28.82 -18.40 -14.98
N SER A 626 -28.06 -17.77 -14.08
CA SER A 626 -26.64 -17.49 -14.27
C SER A 626 -25.79 -18.44 -13.42
N ASP A 627 -24.51 -18.54 -13.77
CA ASP A 627 -23.49 -19.23 -12.96
C ASP A 627 -23.78 -20.73 -12.72
N ALA A 628 -24.50 -21.36 -13.66
CA ALA A 628 -24.87 -22.78 -13.64
C ALA A 628 -24.57 -23.48 -14.97
N CYS A 629 -24.37 -24.80 -14.96
CA CYS A 629 -23.98 -25.56 -16.14
C CYS A 629 -25.19 -26.06 -16.96
N PRO A 630 -25.45 -25.57 -18.19
CA PRO A 630 -26.54 -26.07 -19.01
C PRO A 630 -26.26 -27.49 -19.57
N PRO A 631 -27.31 -28.28 -19.94
CA PRO A 631 -28.74 -27.94 -19.91
C PRO A 631 -29.36 -28.02 -18.51
N PHE A 632 -30.43 -27.26 -18.30
CA PHE A 632 -31.20 -27.24 -17.06
C PHE A 632 -32.44 -28.12 -17.15
N SER A 633 -32.77 -28.76 -16.03
CA SER A 633 -34.02 -29.48 -15.82
C SER A 633 -34.83 -28.80 -14.71
N TYR A 634 -36.16 -28.80 -14.87
CA TYR A 634 -37.07 -28.02 -14.03
C TYR A 634 -38.14 -28.94 -13.44
N ALA A 635 -38.30 -28.91 -12.12
CA ALA A 635 -39.32 -29.65 -11.38
C ALA A 635 -40.18 -28.68 -10.58
N TRP A 636 -41.38 -28.38 -11.08
CA TRP A 636 -42.35 -27.50 -10.42
C TRP A 636 -43.16 -28.28 -9.38
N THR A 637 -43.30 -27.74 -8.16
CA THR A 637 -44.08 -28.40 -7.09
C THR A 637 -45.59 -28.17 -7.25
N SER A 638 -45.99 -27.13 -7.98
CA SER A 638 -47.39 -26.74 -8.20
C SER A 638 -47.65 -26.27 -9.64
N GLY A 639 -47.76 -27.19 -10.60
CA GLY A 639 -48.23 -26.87 -11.96
C GLY A 639 -47.67 -27.77 -13.07
N ASN A 640 -48.43 -27.91 -14.18
CA ASN A 640 -48.03 -28.64 -15.40
C ASN A 640 -47.04 -27.83 -16.27
N SER A 641 -46.02 -27.23 -15.66
CA SER A 641 -45.08 -26.35 -16.35
C SER A 641 -43.76 -27.06 -16.62
N SER A 642 -43.19 -26.86 -17.82
CA SER A 642 -41.85 -27.32 -18.18
C SER A 642 -41.03 -26.12 -18.64
N GLY A 643 -39.79 -25.98 -18.13
CA GLY A 643 -38.87 -24.93 -18.57
C GLY A 643 -38.70 -23.75 -17.60
N ASN A 644 -38.11 -22.67 -18.11
CA ASN A 644 -37.71 -21.45 -17.40
C ASN A 644 -38.85 -20.41 -17.25
N GLY A 645 -40.09 -20.87 -17.31
CA GLY A 645 -41.27 -20.03 -17.17
C GLY A 645 -42.54 -20.86 -17.05
N ALA A 646 -43.58 -20.24 -16.52
CA ALA A 646 -44.89 -20.82 -16.35
C ALA A 646 -45.96 -19.75 -16.60
N SER A 647 -47.08 -20.14 -17.21
CA SER A 647 -48.21 -19.24 -17.50
C SER A 647 -49.52 -19.92 -17.13
N GLY A 648 -50.60 -19.14 -17.04
CA GLY A 648 -51.88 -19.64 -16.57
C GLY A 648 -51.93 -19.82 -15.05
N LEU A 649 -51.14 -19.02 -14.33
CA LEU A 649 -51.01 -19.09 -12.87
C LEU A 649 -52.00 -18.16 -12.19
N GLY A 650 -52.53 -18.59 -11.04
CA GLY A 650 -53.27 -17.72 -10.14
C GLY A 650 -52.34 -17.00 -9.17
N ALA A 651 -52.89 -16.14 -8.32
CA ALA A 651 -52.12 -15.54 -7.24
C ALA A 651 -51.64 -16.62 -6.25
N GLY A 652 -50.38 -16.51 -5.81
CA GLY A 652 -49.80 -17.48 -4.88
C GLY A 652 -48.29 -17.69 -5.05
N ASN A 653 -47.73 -18.56 -4.21
CA ASN A 653 -46.31 -18.90 -4.24
C ASN A 653 -46.10 -20.19 -5.03
N TYR A 654 -45.22 -20.13 -6.02
CA TYR A 654 -44.86 -21.27 -6.85
C TYR A 654 -43.41 -21.64 -6.61
N SER A 655 -43.18 -22.83 -6.05
CA SER A 655 -41.84 -23.35 -5.79
C SER A 655 -41.43 -24.34 -6.88
N PHE A 656 -40.13 -24.37 -7.16
CA PHE A 656 -39.56 -25.28 -8.14
C PHE A 656 -38.10 -25.57 -7.80
N THR A 657 -37.66 -26.75 -8.22
CA THR A 657 -36.27 -27.18 -8.17
C THR A 657 -35.71 -27.14 -9.58
N ILE A 658 -34.56 -26.50 -9.76
CA ILE A 658 -33.80 -26.50 -10.99
C ILE A 658 -32.58 -27.37 -10.75
N SER A 659 -32.32 -28.35 -11.62
CA SER A 659 -31.06 -29.10 -11.61
C SER A 659 -30.28 -28.85 -12.90
N ASP A 660 -28.98 -28.66 -12.78
CA ASP A 660 -28.08 -28.40 -13.89
C ASP A 660 -27.38 -29.69 -14.39
N ALA A 661 -26.55 -29.59 -15.43
CA ALA A 661 -25.90 -30.75 -16.05
C ALA A 661 -24.82 -31.41 -15.16
N THR A 662 -24.36 -30.72 -14.11
CA THR A 662 -23.44 -31.27 -13.09
C THR A 662 -24.18 -31.99 -11.97
N GLY A 663 -25.51 -31.88 -11.94
CA GLY A 663 -26.36 -32.42 -10.88
C GLY A 663 -26.58 -31.47 -9.70
N ALA A 664 -26.00 -30.26 -9.74
CA ALA A 664 -26.27 -29.23 -8.74
C ALA A 664 -27.75 -28.80 -8.83
N SER A 665 -28.38 -28.55 -7.68
CA SER A 665 -29.81 -28.20 -7.62
C SER A 665 -30.06 -26.91 -6.85
N LEU A 666 -30.88 -26.02 -7.41
CA LEU A 666 -31.34 -24.77 -6.82
C LEU A 666 -32.85 -24.86 -6.53
N ASN A 667 -33.25 -24.55 -5.30
CA ASN A 667 -34.67 -24.40 -4.96
C ASN A 667 -35.04 -22.91 -4.97
N ALA A 668 -36.09 -22.56 -5.70
CA ALA A 668 -36.58 -21.19 -5.78
C ALA A 668 -38.10 -21.13 -5.55
N THR A 669 -38.59 -19.97 -5.14
CA THR A 669 -40.01 -19.68 -5.01
C THR A 669 -40.29 -18.29 -5.58
N ILE A 670 -41.30 -18.19 -6.45
CA ILE A 670 -41.75 -16.92 -7.01
C ILE A 670 -43.20 -16.69 -6.60
N ALA A 671 -43.48 -15.48 -6.11
CA ALA A 671 -44.81 -15.04 -5.74
C ALA A 671 -45.49 -14.35 -6.94
N ILE A 672 -46.69 -14.81 -7.28
CA ILE A 672 -47.59 -14.13 -8.20
C ILE A 672 -48.55 -13.29 -7.36
N PRO A 673 -48.58 -11.96 -7.51
CA PRO A 673 -49.52 -11.11 -6.80
C PRO A 673 -50.96 -11.31 -7.29
N GLU A 674 -51.92 -10.85 -6.48
CA GLU A 674 -53.33 -10.85 -6.87
C GLU A 674 -53.55 -9.91 -8.05
N GLY A 675 -54.40 -10.31 -8.99
CA GLY A 675 -54.75 -9.45 -10.11
C GLY A 675 -55.53 -8.22 -9.67
N ASP A 676 -55.26 -7.08 -10.29
CA ASP A 676 -56.00 -5.85 -9.99
C ASP A 676 -57.50 -6.00 -10.29
N PRO A 677 -58.39 -5.48 -9.41
CA PRO A 677 -59.81 -5.44 -9.70
C PRO A 677 -60.06 -4.55 -10.94
N PRO A 678 -61.03 -4.91 -11.80
CA PRO A 678 -61.34 -4.10 -12.96
C PRO A 678 -61.68 -2.66 -12.54
N PRO A 679 -61.19 -1.64 -13.27
CA PRO A 679 -61.51 -0.27 -12.94
C PRO A 679 -63.02 -0.04 -13.06
N ILE A 680 -63.60 0.45 -11.97
CA ILE A 680 -65.01 0.86 -11.95
C ILE A 680 -65.09 2.19 -12.69
N ILE A 681 -65.79 2.22 -13.82
CA ILE A 681 -66.10 3.46 -14.52
C ILE A 681 -67.47 3.93 -14.03
N PRO A 682 -67.56 4.96 -13.17
CA PRO A 682 -68.83 5.54 -12.80
C PRO A 682 -69.40 6.34 -13.97
N PHE A 683 -70.56 5.96 -14.47
CA PHE A 683 -71.36 6.79 -15.37
C PHE A 683 -72.48 7.44 -14.58
N GLN A 684 -72.44 8.76 -14.46
CA GLN A 684 -73.52 9.55 -13.85
C GLN A 684 -74.21 10.38 -14.92
N GLN A 685 -75.53 10.21 -15.03
CA GLN A 685 -76.37 11.20 -15.70
C GLN A 685 -76.96 12.14 -14.64
N PRO A 686 -76.55 13.42 -14.59
CA PRO A 686 -77.05 14.36 -13.60
C PRO A 686 -78.54 14.67 -13.84
N VAL A 687 -79.31 14.81 -12.75
CA VAL A 687 -80.70 15.26 -12.81
C VAL A 687 -80.73 16.74 -13.20
N ILE A 688 -81.47 17.06 -14.25
CA ILE A 688 -81.75 18.45 -14.63
C ILE A 688 -82.84 18.98 -13.68
N CYS A 689 -82.61 20.12 -13.02
CA CYS A 689 -83.56 20.71 -12.07
C CYS A 689 -84.96 20.90 -12.69
N GLY A 690 -85.95 20.17 -12.18
CA GLY A 690 -87.36 20.31 -12.58
C GLY A 690 -88.18 19.02 -12.51
N ASP A 691 -87.55 17.84 -12.60
CA ASP A 691 -88.23 16.54 -12.51
C ASP A 691 -87.96 15.83 -11.17
N THR A 692 -89.01 15.25 -10.58
CA THR A 692 -88.95 14.55 -9.27
C THR A 692 -88.41 13.12 -9.35
N ALA A 693 -88.03 12.62 -10.52
CA ALA A 693 -87.31 11.35 -10.69
C ALA A 693 -86.62 11.27 -12.06
N GLY A 694 -85.40 10.72 -12.12
CA GLY A 694 -84.74 10.43 -13.41
C GLY A 694 -83.20 10.30 -13.40
N GLY A 695 -82.52 10.61 -12.31
CA GLY A 695 -81.07 10.46 -12.23
C GLY A 695 -80.67 8.98 -12.18
N SER A 696 -79.73 8.57 -13.02
CA SER A 696 -79.14 7.23 -12.96
C SER A 696 -77.64 7.34 -12.70
N ALA A 697 -77.17 6.62 -11.68
CA ALA A 697 -75.77 6.24 -11.56
C ALA A 697 -75.67 4.76 -11.96
N THR A 698 -74.91 4.47 -13.00
CA THR A 698 -74.60 3.10 -13.40
C THR A 698 -73.10 2.92 -13.34
N ALA A 699 -72.64 1.93 -12.57
CA ALA A 699 -71.25 1.49 -12.60
C ALA A 699 -71.10 0.43 -13.70
N ALA A 700 -70.12 0.61 -14.59
CA ALA A 700 -69.72 -0.42 -15.53
C ALA A 700 -68.28 -0.84 -15.22
N MET A 701 -68.03 -2.15 -15.19
CA MET A 701 -66.68 -2.71 -15.08
C MET A 701 -66.05 -2.72 -16.48
N ALA A 702 -64.86 -2.15 -16.65
CA ALA A 702 -64.12 -2.26 -17.90
C ALA A 702 -63.34 -3.60 -17.94
N GLY A 703 -64.06 -4.72 -18.09
CA GLY A 703 -63.48 -6.08 -18.17
C GLY A 703 -63.77 -6.98 -16.96
N GLY A 704 -63.39 -8.27 -17.09
CA GLY A 704 -63.57 -9.34 -16.08
C GLY A 704 -64.53 -10.46 -16.52
N ALA A 705 -64.34 -11.69 -16.01
CA ALA A 705 -65.24 -12.82 -16.27
C ALA A 705 -66.38 -12.88 -15.22
N PRO A 706 -67.67 -12.93 -15.62
CA PRO A 706 -68.81 -12.94 -14.70
C PRO A 706 -68.89 -14.23 -13.85
N PRO A 707 -69.58 -14.20 -12.69
CA PRO A 707 -70.51 -13.15 -12.21
C PRO A 707 -69.89 -12.13 -11.23
N PHE A 708 -70.28 -10.86 -11.38
CA PHE A 708 -69.93 -9.79 -10.43
C PHE A 708 -71.00 -9.66 -9.32
N GLN A 709 -70.57 -9.48 -8.07
CA GLN A 709 -71.46 -9.16 -6.94
C GLN A 709 -71.31 -7.67 -6.59
N TRP A 710 -72.44 -6.96 -6.53
CA TRP A 710 -72.51 -5.55 -6.14
C TRP A 710 -73.10 -5.49 -4.72
N LEU A 711 -72.41 -4.82 -3.79
CA LEU A 711 -72.88 -4.58 -2.42
C LEU A 711 -73.63 -3.26 -2.29
#